data_AF-A0A7W1J0Q0-F1
#
_entry.id   AF-A0A7W1J0Q0-F1
#
_cell.length_a   1.000
_cell.length_b   1.000
_cell.length_c   1.000
_cell.angle_alpha   90.00
_cell.angle_beta   90.00
_cell.angle_gamma   90.00
#
_symmetry.space_group_name_H-M   'P 1'
#
loop_
_entity.id
_entity.type
_entity.pdbx_description
1 polymer ?
#
loop_
_entity_poly.entity_id
_entity_poly.type
_entity_poly.pdbx_seq_one_letter_code
_entity_poly.pdbx_strand_id
1 'polypeptide(L)'
;MDRISQPWRATLLLALTTTLLCSGDVPLNIAAQGHHHLTLTTPAPDVWQVTTTGNDPYLTTNAGEVVDLTTTPVLTFDYLCVSGLDLIEVFAGPGWSGERLVRAERVPAREGWSPFAIDVSTNPKIAASKPTSWRIDLGTQPGKVIQLRNLRLRARTADEARGFAERERRRHQDLVADQKLADYLNLQPLCHLDNIVADAQNLVIRGRAPRDHQRVMLAEWPVWQPLVPTMRLTDLWPLSTAEFTSTVPRFSADGRDRALSRFVLVETTANGHQPLSHGRWVDVIPATAALPAGTPRNKKGLGGFSVGGKRPVSDLDDLGIGSITVNVTLSSFFQAGPGDGAEAVTAGGKTWFIRAKAFDGLDPTMLEAAKRNILVLGIILVPPARSWGAQELGALLQHPDYEQAGIFTMPNLTSAESTAAYTLALDLLAKRYSRADGKYGRMHHWIMHNEVDMGYVWTNCGKKPELLFFEQYYRSMRLANAILKRQDANAQVFISLTHHWAMTGDPSTCFPARNLLGHLLALSKAEGDFDWGIAYHPYPSSLLEPKTWLDQGAEFRLDTPKITFRNIEVLDAWARQPHARFNGRVRAIHLSEQGPNSPDYSDQSLKEQAAAMAYVWKKIARLDSILGFQYHNWIDNRHEGGLRIGLRRFPDDEQQPLGTKPVWDVYRALGTRDEDQACAFALPLIGLKNWNEAVHHGPIPASTVP
;
A
#
# COMPACT_ATOMS: atom_id res chain seq x y z
N MET A 1 -5.88 73.80 -27.20
CA MET A 1 -4.46 73.40 -27.35
C MET A 1 -4.27 72.12 -26.54
N ASP A 2 -4.62 70.93 -27.02
CA ASP A 2 -4.36 70.27 -28.32
C ASP A 2 -2.90 69.86 -28.53
N ARG A 3 -2.64 68.55 -28.42
CA ARG A 3 -2.11 67.64 -29.46
C ARG A 3 -1.80 66.28 -28.81
N ILE A 4 -2.48 65.18 -29.16
CA ILE A 4 -2.57 64.44 -30.45
C ILE A 4 -1.42 63.43 -30.63
N SER A 5 -1.85 62.18 -30.76
CA SER A 5 -1.18 60.91 -31.09
C SER A 5 -0.09 60.89 -32.18
N GLN A 6 0.85 59.93 -32.10
CA GLN A 6 0.88 58.72 -32.96
C GLN A 6 2.06 57.75 -32.62
N PRO A 7 2.08 56.48 -33.12
CA PRO A 7 2.76 55.37 -32.45
C PRO A 7 4.14 54.99 -33.00
N TRP A 8 4.90 54.25 -32.19
CA TRP A 8 6.15 53.59 -32.60
C TRP A 8 5.86 52.24 -33.29
N ARG A 9 6.45 52.05 -34.48
CA ARG A 9 6.42 50.77 -35.20
C ARG A 9 7.49 49.83 -34.63
N ALA A 10 7.09 48.75 -33.98
CA ALA A 10 7.97 47.61 -33.72
C ALA A 10 7.83 46.61 -34.89
N THR A 11 8.85 46.52 -35.74
CA THR A 11 8.89 45.56 -36.84
C THR A 11 9.10 44.16 -36.28
N LEU A 12 8.05 43.33 -36.33
CA LEU A 12 8.13 41.92 -35.94
C LEU A 12 8.98 41.16 -36.97
N LEU A 13 10.17 40.67 -36.57
CA LEU A 13 10.87 39.68 -37.38
C LEU A 13 10.12 38.35 -37.26
N LEU A 14 9.42 37.95 -38.33
CA LEU A 14 8.82 36.64 -38.43
C LEU A 14 9.91 35.61 -38.73
N ALA A 15 10.50 35.02 -37.69
CA ALA A 15 11.41 33.89 -37.84
C ALA A 15 10.63 32.64 -38.26
N LEU A 16 10.56 32.41 -39.57
CA LEU A 16 10.10 31.15 -40.16
C LEU A 16 11.09 30.03 -39.78
N THR A 17 10.82 29.36 -38.66
CA THR A 17 11.51 28.14 -38.27
C THR A 17 10.88 26.94 -38.97
N THR A 18 11.32 26.68 -40.20
CA THR A 18 11.16 25.36 -40.83
C THR A 18 11.91 24.33 -39.98
N THR A 19 11.18 23.54 -39.19
CA THR A 19 11.74 22.43 -38.41
C THR A 19 12.18 21.31 -39.34
N LEU A 20 13.45 21.35 -39.75
CA LEU A 20 14.15 20.22 -40.34
C LEU A 20 14.07 19.03 -39.39
N LEU A 21 13.52 17.90 -39.86
CA LEU A 21 13.61 16.63 -39.16
C LEU A 21 15.08 16.24 -38.99
N CYS A 22 15.44 15.76 -37.80
CA CYS A 22 16.78 15.19 -37.59
C CYS A 22 16.92 13.90 -38.41
N SER A 23 18.13 13.64 -38.92
CA SER A 23 18.43 12.40 -39.63
C SER A 23 18.16 11.19 -38.71
N GLY A 24 17.17 10.37 -39.07
CA GLY A 24 16.73 9.20 -38.29
C GLY A 24 15.37 9.33 -37.61
N ASP A 25 14.72 10.50 -37.59
CA ASP A 25 13.34 10.64 -37.09
C ASP A 25 12.33 10.05 -38.08
N VAL A 26 11.34 9.28 -37.59
CA VAL A 26 10.27 8.67 -38.40
C VAL A 26 8.97 9.49 -38.26
N PRO A 27 8.56 10.28 -39.27
CA PRO A 27 7.35 11.09 -39.19
C PRO A 27 6.09 10.22 -39.17
N LEU A 28 5.11 10.60 -38.34
CA LEU A 28 3.85 9.88 -38.19
C LEU A 28 2.69 10.75 -38.70
N ASN A 29 2.17 10.39 -39.87
CA ASN A 29 1.06 11.11 -40.50
C ASN A 29 -0.28 10.67 -39.90
N ILE A 30 -1.08 11.62 -39.40
CA ILE A 30 -2.46 11.36 -38.97
C ILE A 30 -3.27 10.85 -40.16
N ALA A 31 -4.07 9.81 -39.94
CA ALA A 31 -4.94 9.23 -40.95
C ALA A 31 -6.10 10.18 -41.30
N ALA A 32 -6.73 10.01 -42.47
CA ALA A 32 -7.93 10.79 -42.81
C ALA A 32 -9.22 10.27 -42.15
N GLN A 33 -9.18 9.06 -41.58
CA GLN A 33 -10.32 8.34 -41.00
C GLN A 33 -9.85 7.42 -39.86
N GLY A 34 -10.80 6.85 -39.12
CA GLY A 34 -10.54 5.90 -38.03
C GLY A 34 -10.35 6.53 -36.65
N HIS A 35 -10.65 7.82 -36.52
CA HIS A 35 -10.69 8.53 -35.23
C HIS A 35 -12.03 8.35 -34.53
N HIS A 36 -12.10 8.68 -33.24
CA HIS A 36 -13.30 8.49 -32.41
C HIS A 36 -13.45 9.62 -31.40
N HIS A 37 -14.70 9.96 -31.04
CA HIS A 37 -15.05 10.98 -30.03
C HIS A 37 -14.26 12.30 -30.12
N LEU A 38 -13.94 12.75 -31.34
CA LEU A 38 -13.28 14.03 -31.59
C LEU A 38 -13.66 14.63 -32.95
N THR A 39 -13.33 15.90 -33.15
CA THR A 39 -13.25 16.53 -34.47
C THR A 39 -11.84 17.05 -34.73
N LEU A 40 -11.40 17.03 -35.99
CA LEU A 40 -10.12 17.58 -36.43
C LEU A 40 -10.32 18.73 -37.41
N THR A 41 -9.50 19.77 -37.27
CA THR A 41 -9.31 20.82 -38.28
C THR A 41 -7.83 21.13 -38.44
N THR A 42 -7.46 21.78 -39.54
CA THR A 42 -6.07 22.16 -39.87
C THR A 42 -5.98 23.68 -39.93
N PRO A 43 -5.83 24.40 -38.79
CA PRO A 43 -5.84 25.86 -38.77
C PRO A 43 -4.62 26.51 -39.43
N ALA A 44 -3.53 25.76 -39.60
CA ALA A 44 -2.32 26.17 -40.31
C ALA A 44 -1.63 24.93 -40.91
N PRO A 45 -0.73 25.07 -41.91
CA PRO A 45 0.09 23.97 -42.41
C PRO A 45 0.79 23.23 -41.26
N ASP A 46 0.77 21.90 -41.32
CA ASP A 46 1.36 20.97 -40.35
C ASP A 46 0.86 21.10 -38.89
N VAL A 47 -0.21 21.87 -38.65
CA VAL A 47 -0.89 22.00 -37.36
C VAL A 47 -2.27 21.36 -37.42
N TRP A 48 -2.51 20.41 -36.52
CA TRP A 48 -3.80 19.77 -36.31
C TRP A 48 -4.45 20.29 -35.04
N GLN A 49 -5.66 20.81 -35.14
CA GLN A 49 -6.48 21.13 -33.97
C GLN A 49 -7.50 20.02 -33.75
N VAL A 50 -7.46 19.43 -32.57
CA VAL A 50 -8.40 18.41 -32.11
C VAL A 50 -9.35 19.03 -31.08
N THR A 51 -10.64 18.80 -31.24
CA THR A 51 -11.65 19.07 -30.21
C THR A 51 -12.28 17.75 -29.77
N THR A 52 -12.17 17.40 -28.49
CA THR A 52 -12.78 16.17 -27.95
C THR A 52 -14.30 16.33 -27.79
N THR A 53 -15.06 15.28 -28.09
CA THR A 53 -16.54 15.31 -28.10
C THR A 53 -17.18 14.21 -27.25
N GLY A 54 -16.40 13.26 -26.74
CA GLY A 54 -16.87 12.17 -25.88
C GLY A 54 -15.82 11.71 -24.87
N ASN A 55 -15.98 10.49 -24.36
CA ASN A 55 -15.18 9.91 -23.27
C ASN A 55 -14.04 8.97 -23.72
N ASP A 56 -13.87 8.80 -25.03
CA ASP A 56 -12.79 7.99 -25.66
C ASP A 56 -12.22 8.72 -26.91
N PRO A 57 -11.77 9.99 -26.77
CA PRO A 57 -11.27 10.79 -27.88
C PRO A 57 -9.90 10.28 -28.36
N TYR A 58 -9.83 9.63 -29.52
CA TYR A 58 -8.55 9.17 -30.08
C TYR A 58 -8.38 9.45 -31.57
N LEU A 59 -7.14 9.76 -31.94
CA LEU A 59 -6.68 9.86 -33.32
C LEU A 59 -5.84 8.65 -33.71
N THR A 60 -5.66 8.46 -35.01
CA THR A 60 -4.95 7.32 -35.59
C THR A 60 -3.94 7.82 -36.62
N THR A 61 -2.81 7.13 -36.75
CA THR A 61 -1.85 7.36 -37.84
C THR A 61 -2.15 6.45 -39.02
N ASN A 62 -1.72 6.87 -40.21
CA ASN A 62 -1.62 5.96 -41.35
C ASN A 62 -0.66 4.80 -41.00
N ALA A 63 -0.83 3.67 -41.69
CA ALA A 63 0.14 2.58 -41.64
C ALA A 63 1.37 2.96 -42.47
N GLY A 64 2.55 2.86 -41.87
CA GLY A 64 3.85 3.04 -42.50
C GLY A 64 4.69 1.76 -42.48
N GLU A 65 6.01 1.92 -42.63
CA GLU A 65 6.95 0.83 -42.47
C GLU A 65 7.05 0.38 -40.99
N VAL A 66 7.61 -0.82 -40.78
CA VAL A 66 7.88 -1.33 -39.43
C VAL A 66 8.97 -0.49 -38.77
N VAL A 67 8.66 0.10 -37.62
CA VAL A 67 9.62 0.94 -36.89
C VAL A 67 10.51 0.12 -35.96
N ASP A 68 11.82 0.34 -36.04
CA ASP A 68 12.79 -0.17 -35.06
C ASP A 68 12.77 0.68 -33.78
N LEU A 69 12.06 0.18 -32.78
CA LEU A 69 11.96 0.81 -31.46
C LEU A 69 13.20 0.58 -30.58
N THR A 70 14.25 -0.11 -31.06
CA THR A 70 15.55 -0.10 -30.36
C THR A 70 16.30 1.22 -30.60
N THR A 71 16.12 1.83 -31.78
CA THR A 71 16.75 3.09 -32.19
C THR A 71 15.82 4.30 -32.09
N THR A 72 14.52 4.15 -32.37
CA THR A 72 13.53 5.25 -32.36
C THR A 72 12.33 5.06 -31.39
N PRO A 73 12.57 4.80 -30.09
CA PRO A 73 11.53 4.42 -29.12
C PRO A 73 10.62 5.56 -28.63
N VAL A 74 10.90 6.83 -28.93
CA VAL A 74 10.17 7.95 -28.30
C VAL A 74 9.17 8.55 -29.27
N LEU A 75 7.87 8.36 -28.99
CA LEU A 75 6.81 9.08 -29.69
C LEU A 75 6.74 10.50 -29.13
N THR A 76 6.78 11.49 -30.00
CA THR A 76 6.88 12.91 -29.62
C THR A 76 6.07 13.78 -30.56
N PHE A 77 5.56 14.89 -30.04
CA PHE A 77 4.90 15.97 -30.77
C PHE A 77 4.99 17.27 -29.97
N ASP A 78 4.85 18.42 -30.62
CA ASP A 78 4.60 19.67 -29.90
C ASP A 78 3.09 19.85 -29.73
N TYR A 79 2.66 20.38 -28.58
CA TYR A 79 1.26 20.71 -28.31
C TYR A 79 1.05 22.11 -27.75
N LEU A 80 -0.19 22.59 -27.92
CA LEU A 80 -0.75 23.75 -27.21
C LEU A 80 -2.14 23.32 -26.71
N CYS A 81 -2.35 23.36 -25.39
CA CYS A 81 -3.62 23.00 -24.75
C CYS A 81 -3.80 23.81 -23.46
N VAL A 82 -4.60 24.87 -23.51
CA VAL A 82 -4.79 25.79 -22.37
C VAL A 82 -5.47 25.15 -21.15
N SER A 83 -6.20 24.06 -21.34
CA SER A 83 -6.91 23.36 -20.25
C SER A 83 -6.17 22.11 -19.72
N GLY A 84 -5.10 21.68 -20.40
CA GLY A 84 -4.45 20.38 -20.19
C GLY A 84 -5.36 19.18 -20.49
N LEU A 85 -4.76 17.99 -20.54
CA LEU A 85 -5.46 16.71 -20.62
C LEU A 85 -5.24 15.92 -19.33
N ASP A 86 -6.19 15.07 -18.98
CA ASP A 86 -6.14 14.17 -17.83
C ASP A 86 -5.19 12.97 -18.03
N LEU A 87 -5.02 12.54 -19.28
CA LEU A 87 -4.33 11.30 -19.68
C LEU A 87 -3.89 11.42 -21.15
N ILE A 88 -2.82 10.72 -21.55
CA ILE A 88 -2.60 10.27 -22.92
C ILE A 88 -2.31 8.77 -22.94
N GLU A 89 -2.98 8.05 -23.84
CA GLU A 89 -2.73 6.63 -24.13
C GLU A 89 -2.15 6.49 -25.54
N VAL A 90 -1.17 5.60 -25.73
CA VAL A 90 -0.58 5.31 -27.04
C VAL A 90 -0.59 3.81 -27.30
N PHE A 91 -1.42 3.39 -28.26
CA PHE A 91 -1.59 2.01 -28.68
C PHE A 91 -0.80 1.71 -29.95
N ALA A 92 -0.16 0.54 -29.99
CA ALA A 92 0.62 0.04 -31.12
C ALA A 92 -0.19 -0.97 -31.97
N GLY A 93 -0.38 -0.65 -33.25
CA GLY A 93 -1.07 -1.48 -34.24
C GLY A 93 -0.13 -2.35 -35.08
N PRO A 94 -0.65 -3.25 -35.93
CA PRO A 94 -2.07 -3.41 -36.26
C PRO A 94 -2.90 -4.10 -35.17
N GLY A 95 -4.19 -3.73 -35.10
CA GLY A 95 -5.13 -4.19 -34.10
C GLY A 95 -4.89 -3.55 -32.73
N TRP A 96 -5.82 -2.74 -32.24
CA TRP A 96 -5.70 -2.11 -30.93
C TRP A 96 -5.89 -3.15 -29.82
N SER A 97 -4.96 -3.16 -28.85
CA SER A 97 -5.00 -4.09 -27.72
C SER A 97 -4.47 -3.38 -26.48
N GLY A 98 -5.17 -3.52 -25.35
CA GLY A 98 -4.70 -3.03 -24.05
C GLY A 98 -3.36 -3.64 -23.60
N GLU A 99 -2.93 -4.75 -24.22
CA GLU A 99 -1.60 -5.30 -23.98
C GLU A 99 -0.47 -4.52 -24.68
N ARG A 100 -0.78 -3.75 -25.73
CA ARG A 100 0.16 -3.01 -26.58
C ARG A 100 -0.03 -1.50 -26.42
N LEU A 101 0.00 -1.07 -25.17
CA LEU A 101 -0.30 0.28 -24.72
C LEU A 101 0.82 0.82 -23.82
N VAL A 102 1.16 2.11 -23.96
CA VAL A 102 1.83 2.91 -22.92
C VAL A 102 0.99 4.13 -22.56
N ARG A 103 1.11 4.59 -21.31
CA ARG A 103 0.33 5.70 -20.75
C ARG A 103 1.26 6.81 -20.28
N ALA A 104 0.91 8.05 -20.58
CA ALA A 104 1.38 9.22 -19.84
C ALA A 104 0.21 9.77 -19.03
N GLU A 105 0.47 10.09 -17.76
CA GLU A 105 -0.51 10.78 -16.91
C GLU A 105 -0.75 12.23 -17.41
N ARG A 106 -1.45 13.02 -16.60
CA ARG A 106 -1.87 14.41 -16.85
C ARG A 106 -0.90 15.23 -17.71
N VAL A 107 -1.36 15.60 -18.91
CA VAL A 107 -0.69 16.59 -19.75
C VAL A 107 -1.02 17.98 -19.22
N PRO A 108 -0.04 18.78 -18.77
CA PRO A 108 -0.31 20.04 -18.11
C PRO A 108 -0.81 21.11 -19.08
N ALA A 109 -1.50 22.12 -18.55
CA ALA A 109 -1.93 23.28 -19.31
C ALA A 109 -0.73 24.04 -19.91
N ARG A 110 -0.86 24.47 -21.17
CA ARG A 110 0.14 25.23 -21.92
C ARG A 110 -0.51 26.24 -22.86
N GLU A 111 -0.13 27.50 -22.73
CA GLU A 111 -0.55 28.63 -23.58
C GLU A 111 0.36 28.82 -24.80
N GLY A 112 1.47 28.09 -24.88
CA GLY A 112 2.40 28.10 -26.01
C GLY A 112 2.94 26.70 -26.31
N TRP A 113 3.45 26.53 -27.54
CA TRP A 113 3.98 25.27 -28.04
C TRP A 113 5.00 24.64 -27.10
N SER A 114 4.70 23.43 -26.61
CA SER A 114 5.52 22.68 -25.68
C SER A 114 5.70 21.24 -26.17
N PRO A 115 6.88 20.61 -26.00
CA PRO A 115 7.06 19.23 -26.40
C PRO A 115 6.33 18.27 -25.44
N PHE A 116 5.77 17.21 -26.01
CA PHE A 116 5.37 15.98 -25.34
C PHE A 116 6.25 14.83 -25.85
N ALA A 117 6.60 13.90 -24.97
CA ALA A 117 7.41 12.73 -25.31
C ALA A 117 7.00 11.54 -24.43
N ILE A 118 6.84 10.37 -25.05
CA ILE A 118 6.57 9.10 -24.37
C ILE A 118 7.40 7.98 -25.00
N ASP A 119 8.08 7.20 -24.15
CA ASP A 119 8.92 6.08 -24.56
C ASP A 119 8.04 4.83 -24.73
N VAL A 120 7.64 4.53 -25.96
CA VAL A 120 6.72 3.42 -26.27
C VAL A 120 7.38 2.04 -26.09
N SER A 121 8.72 1.98 -26.04
CA SER A 121 9.43 0.72 -25.80
C SER A 121 9.41 0.27 -24.34
N THR A 122 8.93 1.12 -23.41
CA THR A 122 8.72 0.75 -21.99
C THR A 122 7.70 -0.37 -21.83
N ASN A 123 6.80 -0.58 -22.81
CA ASN A 123 6.03 -1.80 -22.94
C ASN A 123 6.73 -2.76 -23.93
N PRO A 124 7.31 -3.89 -23.46
CA PRO A 124 8.01 -4.83 -24.34
C PRO A 124 7.08 -5.52 -25.37
N LYS A 125 5.77 -5.59 -25.12
CA LYS A 125 4.79 -6.11 -26.10
C LYS A 125 4.60 -5.17 -27.29
N ILE A 126 4.84 -3.87 -27.14
CA ILE A 126 4.90 -2.91 -28.26
C ILE A 126 6.17 -3.14 -29.09
N ALA A 127 7.34 -3.26 -28.44
CA ALA A 127 8.60 -3.54 -29.13
C ALA A 127 8.54 -4.86 -29.92
N ALA A 128 7.96 -5.91 -29.32
CA ALA A 128 7.79 -7.21 -29.96
C ALA A 128 6.79 -7.21 -31.13
N SER A 129 5.79 -6.30 -31.15
CA SER A 129 4.74 -6.32 -32.17
C SER A 129 5.11 -5.69 -33.51
N LYS A 130 6.32 -5.12 -33.63
CA LYS A 130 6.83 -4.49 -34.87
C LYS A 130 5.83 -3.51 -35.51
N PRO A 131 5.45 -2.45 -34.78
CA PRO A 131 4.30 -1.64 -35.16
C PRO A 131 4.50 -0.84 -36.44
N THR A 132 3.40 -0.71 -37.18
CA THR A 132 3.30 0.08 -38.42
C THR A 132 2.33 1.27 -38.29
N SER A 133 1.49 1.30 -37.25
CA SER A 133 0.46 2.32 -37.04
C SER A 133 0.21 2.54 -35.54
N TRP A 134 -0.30 3.72 -35.21
CA TRP A 134 -0.50 4.16 -33.83
C TRP A 134 -1.91 4.72 -33.63
N ARG A 135 -2.50 4.45 -32.46
CA ARG A 135 -3.67 5.15 -31.93
C ARG A 135 -3.19 5.98 -30.74
N ILE A 136 -3.58 7.26 -30.68
CA ILE A 136 -3.22 8.20 -29.62
C ILE A 136 -4.51 8.78 -29.04
N ASP A 137 -4.73 8.54 -27.76
CA ASP A 137 -5.93 8.96 -27.06
C ASP A 137 -5.62 10.22 -26.24
N LEU A 138 -6.54 11.17 -26.25
CA LEU A 138 -6.33 12.54 -25.80
C LEU A 138 -7.19 12.87 -24.58
N GLY A 139 -7.11 12.00 -23.57
CA GLY A 139 -7.83 12.10 -22.30
C GLY A 139 -9.18 11.39 -22.28
N THR A 140 -9.95 11.55 -21.21
CA THR A 140 -11.28 10.93 -21.04
C THR A 140 -12.44 11.93 -21.09
N GLN A 141 -12.15 13.20 -21.37
CA GLN A 141 -13.09 14.31 -21.17
C GLN A 141 -13.48 15.00 -22.49
N PRO A 142 -14.78 15.29 -22.71
CA PRO A 142 -15.23 16.09 -23.85
C PRO A 142 -14.91 17.59 -23.66
N GLY A 143 -14.97 18.36 -24.75
CA GLY A 143 -14.80 19.82 -24.72
C GLY A 143 -13.35 20.30 -24.59
N LYS A 144 -12.36 19.40 -24.67
CA LYS A 144 -10.94 19.74 -24.67
C LYS A 144 -10.51 20.15 -26.08
N VAL A 145 -9.77 21.26 -26.18
CA VAL A 145 -9.14 21.69 -27.44
C VAL A 145 -7.62 21.60 -27.29
N ILE A 146 -6.99 20.86 -28.19
CA ILE A 146 -5.53 20.70 -28.27
C ILE A 146 -5.06 20.89 -29.71
N GLN A 147 -4.04 21.72 -29.89
CA GLN A 147 -3.30 21.79 -31.16
C GLN A 147 -2.06 20.91 -31.08
N LEU A 148 -1.75 20.20 -32.16
CA LEU A 148 -0.67 19.22 -32.30
C LEU A 148 0.12 19.51 -33.58
N ARG A 149 1.44 19.35 -33.53
CA ARG A 149 2.33 19.35 -34.71
C ARG A 149 3.56 18.49 -34.46
N ASN A 150 4.38 18.29 -35.49
CA ASN A 150 5.68 17.60 -35.38
C ASN A 150 5.60 16.15 -34.82
N LEU A 151 4.47 15.46 -35.05
CA LEU A 151 4.22 14.08 -34.58
C LEU A 151 5.16 13.08 -35.27
N ARG A 152 5.99 12.40 -34.48
CA ARG A 152 7.01 11.47 -34.97
C ARG A 152 7.52 10.51 -33.90
N LEU A 153 8.23 9.48 -34.34
CA LEU A 153 9.12 8.68 -33.51
C LEU A 153 10.55 9.18 -33.67
N ARG A 154 11.30 9.23 -32.56
CA ARG A 154 12.69 9.68 -32.54
C ARG A 154 13.55 8.84 -31.60
N ALA A 155 14.86 8.98 -31.73
CA ALA A 155 15.80 8.51 -30.73
C ALA A 155 15.58 9.21 -29.37
N ARG A 156 15.99 8.55 -28.28
CA ARG A 156 16.04 9.17 -26.95
C ARG A 156 17.02 10.35 -26.97
N THR A 157 16.68 11.43 -26.26
CA THR A 157 17.68 12.45 -25.92
C THR A 157 18.76 11.83 -25.03
N ALA A 158 19.92 12.46 -24.91
CA ALA A 158 20.99 11.97 -24.03
C ALA A 158 20.51 11.79 -22.57
N ASP A 159 19.58 12.63 -22.12
CA ASP A 159 19.04 12.64 -20.76
C ASP A 159 17.99 11.53 -20.57
N GLU A 160 17.09 11.36 -21.54
CA GLU A 160 16.16 10.23 -21.59
C GLU A 160 16.89 8.88 -21.66
N ALA A 161 17.98 8.80 -22.43
CA ALA A 161 18.80 7.60 -22.55
C ALA A 161 19.51 7.26 -21.23
N ARG A 162 20.09 8.25 -20.53
CA ARG A 162 20.67 8.05 -19.18
C ARG A 162 19.59 7.61 -18.18
N GLY A 163 18.42 8.26 -18.19
CA GLY A 163 17.30 7.91 -17.32
C GLY A 163 16.75 6.50 -17.59
N PHE A 164 16.65 6.09 -18.86
CA PHE A 164 16.23 4.74 -19.24
C PHE A 164 17.25 3.69 -18.79
N ALA A 165 18.54 3.90 -19.08
CA ALA A 165 19.61 2.99 -18.69
C ALA A 165 19.70 2.81 -17.16
N GLU A 166 19.47 3.88 -16.38
CA GLU A 166 19.45 3.79 -14.92
C GLU A 166 18.25 3.01 -14.38
N ARG A 167 17.05 3.19 -14.95
CA ARG A 167 15.87 2.39 -14.59
C ARG A 167 16.06 0.91 -14.88
N GLU A 168 16.59 0.55 -16.05
CA GLU A 168 16.85 -0.85 -16.40
C GLU A 168 17.98 -1.46 -15.56
N ARG A 169 19.04 -0.68 -15.23
CA ARG A 169 20.08 -1.11 -14.28
C ARG A 169 19.49 -1.44 -12.91
N ARG A 170 18.65 -0.56 -12.37
CA ARG A 170 17.96 -0.74 -11.09
C ARG A 170 17.03 -1.95 -11.12
N ARG A 171 16.20 -2.08 -12.16
CA ARG A 171 15.32 -3.24 -12.36
C ARG A 171 16.09 -4.56 -12.41
N HIS A 172 17.24 -4.59 -13.07
CA HIS A 172 18.09 -5.78 -13.10
C HIS A 172 18.69 -6.08 -11.72
N GLN A 173 19.14 -5.06 -10.97
CA GLN A 173 19.60 -5.22 -9.58
C GLN A 173 18.49 -5.75 -8.66
N ASP A 174 17.26 -5.25 -8.82
CA ASP A 174 16.09 -5.70 -8.07
C ASP A 174 15.75 -7.16 -8.36
N LEU A 175 15.71 -7.57 -9.64
CA LEU A 175 15.50 -8.99 -10.02
C LEU A 175 16.59 -9.91 -9.47
N VAL A 176 17.85 -9.45 -9.47
CA VAL A 176 18.99 -10.17 -8.90
C VAL A 176 18.94 -10.23 -7.37
N ALA A 177 18.31 -9.26 -6.69
CA ALA A 177 18.08 -9.29 -5.25
C ALA A 177 16.89 -10.20 -4.87
N ASP A 178 15.81 -10.16 -5.65
CA ASP A 178 14.64 -11.03 -5.53
C ASP A 178 15.00 -12.52 -5.66
N GLN A 179 15.78 -12.88 -6.69
CA GLN A 179 16.28 -14.25 -6.85
C GLN A 179 17.13 -14.69 -5.64
N LYS A 180 17.96 -13.82 -5.07
CA LYS A 180 18.76 -14.17 -3.87
C LYS A 180 17.90 -14.39 -2.64
N LEU A 181 16.79 -13.68 -2.50
CA LEU A 181 15.82 -13.92 -1.44
C LEU A 181 15.11 -15.28 -1.64
N ALA A 182 14.80 -15.65 -2.88
CA ALA A 182 14.29 -16.97 -3.21
C ALA A 182 15.33 -18.08 -2.93
N ASP A 183 16.58 -17.89 -3.32
CA ASP A 183 17.69 -18.82 -3.04
C ASP A 183 17.89 -18.99 -1.52
N TYR A 184 17.82 -17.88 -0.77
CA TYR A 184 17.90 -17.87 0.70
C TYR A 184 16.75 -18.62 1.36
N LEU A 185 15.50 -18.43 0.92
CA LEU A 185 14.35 -19.17 1.47
C LEU A 185 14.37 -20.67 1.14
N ASN A 186 15.07 -21.06 0.07
CA ASN A 186 15.26 -22.45 -0.34
C ASN A 186 16.54 -23.09 0.24
N LEU A 187 17.34 -22.33 1.00
CA LEU A 187 18.57 -22.81 1.63
C LEU A 187 18.28 -24.10 2.43
N GLN A 188 19.13 -25.09 2.25
CA GLN A 188 19.17 -26.31 3.06
C GLN A 188 20.37 -26.21 4.02
N PRO A 189 20.32 -25.35 5.05
CA PRO A 189 21.51 -25.03 5.80
C PRO A 189 21.92 -26.20 6.69
N LEU A 190 23.23 -26.39 6.83
CA LEU A 190 23.80 -27.29 7.84
C LEU A 190 23.95 -26.60 9.21
N CYS A 191 23.76 -25.28 9.25
CA CYS A 191 23.78 -24.45 10.45
C CYS A 191 22.36 -23.93 10.77
N HIS A 192 21.96 -23.95 12.03
CA HIS A 192 20.63 -23.49 12.47
C HIS A 192 20.73 -22.60 13.70
N LEU A 193 19.86 -21.58 13.76
CA LEU A 193 19.55 -20.84 14.97
C LEU A 193 18.18 -21.31 15.46
N ASP A 194 18.16 -21.96 16.62
CA ASP A 194 16.99 -22.66 17.14
C ASP A 194 16.06 -21.70 17.88
N ASN A 195 16.61 -20.86 18.77
CA ASN A 195 15.88 -19.74 19.38
C ASN A 195 16.80 -18.62 19.91
N ILE A 196 16.22 -17.44 20.09
CA ILE A 196 16.87 -16.27 20.70
C ILE A 196 15.94 -15.63 21.73
N VAL A 197 16.43 -15.48 22.96
CA VAL A 197 15.69 -14.92 24.10
C VAL A 197 16.43 -13.71 24.64
N ALA A 198 15.75 -12.57 24.77
CA ALA A 198 16.28 -11.40 25.45
C ALA A 198 16.02 -11.44 26.95
N ASP A 199 16.96 -10.91 27.74
CA ASP A 199 16.71 -10.44 29.10
C ASP A 199 16.87 -8.90 29.17
N ALA A 200 17.11 -8.34 30.36
CA ALA A 200 17.26 -6.90 30.54
C ALA A 200 18.65 -6.36 30.10
N GLN A 201 19.66 -7.21 29.94
CA GLN A 201 21.03 -6.84 29.59
C GLN A 201 21.65 -7.68 28.45
N ASN A 202 21.16 -8.88 28.18
CA ASN A 202 21.74 -9.84 27.23
C ASN A 202 20.71 -10.45 26.28
N LEU A 203 21.21 -11.10 25.24
CA LEU A 203 20.50 -12.05 24.41
C LEU A 203 21.15 -13.42 24.57
N VAL A 204 20.35 -14.44 24.85
CA VAL A 204 20.74 -15.85 24.88
C VAL A 204 20.32 -16.48 23.56
N ILE A 205 21.31 -16.88 22.77
CA ILE A 205 21.17 -17.37 21.39
C ILE A 205 21.56 -18.84 21.37
N ARG A 206 20.67 -19.73 20.93
CA ARG A 206 20.95 -21.17 20.79
C ARG A 206 20.92 -21.60 19.34
N GLY A 207 21.78 -22.55 19.01
CA GLY A 207 21.86 -23.06 17.66
C GLY A 207 22.82 -24.23 17.52
N ARG A 208 22.94 -24.69 16.28
CA ARG A 208 23.70 -25.87 15.88
C ARG A 208 24.50 -25.57 14.62
N ALA A 209 25.74 -26.04 14.58
CA ALA A 209 26.65 -25.95 13.45
C ALA A 209 27.40 -27.30 13.26
N PRO A 210 27.96 -27.58 12.08
CA PRO A 210 28.72 -28.80 11.82
C PRO A 210 30.00 -28.91 12.66
N ARG A 211 30.70 -30.06 12.56
CA ARG A 211 31.89 -30.33 13.39
C ARG A 211 33.02 -29.31 13.21
N ASP A 212 33.13 -28.67 12.05
CA ASP A 212 34.08 -27.60 11.74
C ASP A 212 33.61 -26.18 12.14
N HIS A 213 32.66 -26.09 13.09
CA HIS A 213 32.15 -24.86 13.73
C HIS A 213 33.18 -23.78 14.08
N GLN A 214 34.48 -24.09 14.22
CA GLN A 214 35.55 -23.12 14.41
C GLN A 214 35.70 -22.10 13.25
N ARG A 215 35.15 -22.38 12.06
CA ARG A 215 35.06 -21.44 10.93
C ARG A 215 33.78 -20.61 10.91
N VAL A 216 32.81 -20.99 11.74
CA VAL A 216 31.47 -20.39 11.79
C VAL A 216 31.44 -19.32 12.87
N MET A 217 30.96 -18.14 12.50
CA MET A 217 30.74 -17.03 13.42
C MET A 217 29.23 -16.78 13.55
N LEU A 218 28.78 -16.48 14.76
CA LEU A 218 27.50 -15.82 15.00
C LEU A 218 27.65 -14.34 14.70
N ALA A 219 26.72 -13.75 13.95
CA ALA A 219 26.76 -12.35 13.57
C ALA A 219 25.43 -11.64 13.86
N GLU A 220 25.49 -10.38 14.30
CA GLU A 220 24.33 -9.48 14.25
C GLU A 220 24.04 -9.13 12.78
N TRP A 221 22.79 -9.25 12.36
CA TRP A 221 22.29 -8.79 11.07
C TRP A 221 21.25 -7.68 11.33
N PRO A 222 21.68 -6.40 11.30
CA PRO A 222 20.78 -5.27 11.60
C PRO A 222 19.68 -5.10 10.55
N VAL A 223 18.53 -4.56 10.97
CA VAL A 223 17.33 -4.40 10.13
C VAL A 223 17.60 -3.65 8.82
N TRP A 224 18.50 -2.66 8.82
CA TRP A 224 18.77 -1.86 7.62
C TRP A 224 19.61 -2.59 6.56
N GLN A 225 20.25 -3.71 6.89
CA GLN A 225 21.05 -4.45 5.93
C GLN A 225 20.16 -5.42 5.14
N PRO A 226 20.06 -5.27 3.80
CA PRO A 226 19.41 -6.27 2.95
C PRO A 226 20.27 -7.53 2.82
N LEU A 227 19.69 -8.62 2.33
CA LEU A 227 20.46 -9.79 1.92
C LEU A 227 21.33 -9.46 0.71
N VAL A 228 22.63 -9.75 0.80
CA VAL A 228 23.60 -9.59 -0.29
C VAL A 228 24.55 -10.80 -0.35
N PRO A 229 25.16 -11.13 -1.50
CA PRO A 229 26.00 -12.34 -1.65
C PRO A 229 27.19 -12.41 -0.69
N THR A 230 27.67 -11.26 -0.24
CA THR A 230 28.73 -11.19 0.75
C THR A 230 28.48 -10.01 1.67
N MET A 231 28.00 -10.31 2.86
CA MET A 231 27.55 -9.34 3.85
C MET A 231 28.74 -8.61 4.50
N ARG A 232 28.45 -7.47 5.14
CA ARG A 232 29.40 -6.64 5.88
C ARG A 232 28.90 -6.50 7.31
N LEU A 233 29.13 -7.55 8.10
CA LEU A 233 28.71 -7.65 9.49
C LEU A 233 29.91 -7.36 10.40
N THR A 234 29.70 -6.55 11.43
CA THR A 234 30.77 -6.02 12.31
C THR A 234 30.80 -6.71 13.66
N ASP A 235 29.62 -7.04 14.18
CA ASP A 235 29.44 -7.64 15.51
C ASP A 235 29.40 -9.16 15.34
N LEU A 236 30.56 -9.79 15.60
CA LEU A 236 30.84 -11.20 15.37
C LEU A 236 31.25 -11.90 16.67
N TRP A 237 30.72 -13.10 16.91
CA TRP A 237 31.04 -13.94 18.07
C TRP A 237 31.40 -15.36 17.63
N PRO A 238 32.52 -15.94 18.09
CA PRO A 238 32.88 -17.32 17.76
C PRO A 238 31.95 -18.31 18.47
N LEU A 239 31.73 -19.47 17.86
CA LEU A 239 30.99 -20.57 18.48
C LEU A 239 31.90 -21.38 19.42
N SER A 240 31.41 -21.72 20.61
CA SER A 240 32.12 -22.54 21.60
C SER A 240 32.19 -24.02 21.22
N THR A 241 31.16 -24.48 20.50
CA THR A 241 30.81 -25.90 20.33
C THR A 241 29.90 -26.05 19.11
N ALA A 242 29.74 -27.28 18.61
CA ALA A 242 28.83 -27.58 17.49
C ALA A 242 27.36 -27.31 17.86
N GLU A 243 26.88 -27.80 19.01
CA GLU A 243 25.64 -27.31 19.64
C GLU A 243 26.03 -26.25 20.66
N PHE A 244 25.51 -25.02 20.54
CA PHE A 244 25.99 -23.88 21.32
C PHE A 244 24.87 -23.10 22.01
N THR A 245 25.27 -22.38 23.06
CA THR A 245 24.47 -21.31 23.67
C THR A 245 25.39 -20.12 23.88
N SER A 246 25.21 -19.09 23.05
CA SER A 246 25.98 -17.85 23.10
C SER A 246 25.20 -16.79 23.87
N THR A 247 25.87 -16.10 24.79
CA THR A 247 25.32 -14.92 25.48
C THR A 247 26.01 -13.69 24.92
N VAL A 248 25.24 -12.77 24.35
CA VAL A 248 25.76 -11.50 23.77
C VAL A 248 25.09 -10.30 24.44
N PRO A 249 25.75 -9.15 24.59
CA PRO A 249 25.13 -7.96 25.17
C PRO A 249 23.93 -7.50 24.33
N ARG A 250 22.78 -7.25 24.97
CA ARG A 250 21.58 -6.73 24.32
C ARG A 250 21.79 -5.34 23.76
N PHE A 251 22.52 -4.50 24.48
CA PHE A 251 22.86 -3.16 24.02
C PHE A 251 24.24 -3.15 23.38
N SER A 252 24.36 -2.53 22.21
CA SER A 252 25.64 -2.27 21.55
C SER A 252 26.35 -1.06 22.18
N ALA A 253 27.63 -0.86 21.85
CA ALA A 253 28.44 0.23 22.41
C ALA A 253 27.91 1.64 22.03
N ASP A 254 27.20 1.74 20.90
CA ASP A 254 26.46 2.92 20.44
C ASP A 254 25.01 2.99 20.96
N GLY A 255 24.63 2.10 21.88
CA GLY A 255 23.34 2.13 22.59
C GLY A 255 22.14 1.55 21.83
N ARG A 256 22.33 0.91 20.66
CA ARG A 256 21.23 0.23 19.95
C ARG A 256 20.78 -1.02 20.70
N ASP A 257 19.48 -1.27 20.72
CA ASP A 257 18.88 -2.49 21.28
C ASP A 257 18.93 -3.60 20.22
N ARG A 258 19.89 -4.54 20.35
CA ARG A 258 20.03 -5.70 19.46
C ARG A 258 18.83 -6.66 19.52
N ALA A 259 17.92 -6.50 20.48
CA ALA A 259 16.65 -7.23 20.44
C ALA A 259 15.76 -6.83 19.23
N LEU A 260 16.11 -5.75 18.52
CA LEU A 260 15.48 -5.32 17.28
C LEU A 260 16.18 -5.85 16.01
N SER A 261 17.29 -6.58 16.12
CA SER A 261 18.07 -7.11 14.99
C SER A 261 17.74 -8.58 14.67
N ARG A 262 18.14 -9.05 13.48
CA ARG A 262 18.31 -10.48 13.18
C ARG A 262 19.69 -10.94 13.66
N PHE A 263 19.87 -12.25 13.79
CA PHE A 263 21.18 -12.90 13.95
C PHE A 263 21.34 -13.99 12.90
N VAL A 264 22.57 -14.28 12.47
CA VAL A 264 22.84 -15.27 11.41
C VAL A 264 24.17 -15.96 11.67
N LEU A 265 24.30 -17.24 11.26
CA LEU A 265 25.56 -17.96 11.26
C LEU A 265 26.25 -17.78 9.91
N VAL A 266 27.53 -17.40 9.92
CA VAL A 266 28.29 -17.04 8.71
C VAL A 266 29.68 -17.69 8.68
N GLU A 267 30.19 -17.93 7.47
CA GLU A 267 31.64 -18.11 7.25
C GLU A 267 32.26 -16.74 6.91
N THR A 268 33.46 -16.47 7.45
CA THR A 268 34.24 -15.28 7.09
C THR A 268 35.18 -15.60 5.94
N THR A 269 34.96 -14.95 4.80
CA THR A 269 35.79 -15.07 3.59
C THR A 269 36.64 -13.82 3.39
N ALA A 270 37.65 -13.89 2.51
CA ALA A 270 38.44 -12.71 2.10
C ALA A 270 37.59 -11.56 1.53
N ASN A 271 36.39 -11.86 1.02
CA ASN A 271 35.48 -10.89 0.42
C ASN A 271 34.37 -10.41 1.38
N GLY A 272 34.38 -10.85 2.65
CA GLY A 272 33.35 -10.59 3.67
C GLY A 272 32.60 -11.86 4.11
N HIS A 273 31.36 -11.74 4.60
CA HIS A 273 30.66 -12.85 5.26
C HIS A 273 29.62 -13.53 4.34
N GLN A 274 29.59 -14.86 4.32
CA GLN A 274 28.55 -15.63 3.62
C GLN A 274 27.61 -16.32 4.64
N PRO A 275 26.28 -16.24 4.48
CA PRO A 275 25.34 -16.90 5.37
C PRO A 275 25.36 -18.42 5.21
N LEU A 276 25.51 -19.13 6.33
CA LEU A 276 25.42 -20.60 6.45
C LEU A 276 24.09 -21.06 7.07
N SER A 277 23.30 -20.14 7.61
CA SER A 277 21.95 -20.36 8.12
C SER A 277 20.98 -19.32 7.58
N HIS A 278 19.68 -19.56 7.74
CA HIS A 278 18.72 -18.46 7.77
C HIS A 278 19.05 -17.51 8.93
N GLY A 279 18.71 -16.23 8.78
CA GLY A 279 18.70 -15.30 9.90
C GLY A 279 17.60 -15.67 10.90
N ARG A 280 17.71 -15.27 12.16
CA ARG A 280 16.72 -15.49 13.23
C ARG A 280 16.45 -14.18 13.96
N TRP A 281 15.19 -13.81 14.14
CA TRP A 281 14.81 -12.67 14.99
C TRP A 281 14.74 -13.11 16.46
N VAL A 282 14.71 -12.14 17.38
CA VAL A 282 14.49 -12.45 18.80
C VAL A 282 13.06 -12.96 19.03
N ASP A 283 12.95 -14.21 19.48
CA ASP A 283 11.68 -14.92 19.67
C ASP A 283 10.92 -14.44 20.91
N VAL A 284 11.65 -14.13 21.98
CA VAL A 284 11.09 -13.69 23.26
C VAL A 284 11.79 -12.43 23.72
N ILE A 285 11.01 -11.35 23.86
CA ILE A 285 11.44 -10.11 24.49
C ILE A 285 10.52 -9.83 25.68
N PRO A 286 11.03 -9.78 26.92
CA PRO A 286 10.22 -9.48 28.09
C PRO A 286 9.54 -8.11 27.99
N ALA A 287 8.23 -8.07 28.25
CA ALA A 287 7.46 -6.84 28.31
C ALA A 287 7.76 -6.09 29.62
N THR A 288 7.89 -4.77 29.53
CA THR A 288 8.05 -3.86 30.70
C THR A 288 6.78 -3.75 31.55
N ALA A 289 5.61 -4.04 30.97
CA ALA A 289 4.32 -4.00 31.64
C ALA A 289 3.50 -5.28 31.44
N ALA A 290 2.86 -5.74 32.51
CA ALA A 290 1.88 -6.83 32.47
C ALA A 290 0.48 -6.27 32.14
N LEU A 291 0.22 -6.02 30.85
CA LEU A 291 -1.08 -5.55 30.37
C LEU A 291 -2.04 -6.73 30.09
N PRO A 292 -3.37 -6.58 30.30
CA PRO A 292 -4.34 -7.62 29.98
C PRO A 292 -4.46 -7.84 28.46
N ALA A 293 -4.89 -9.03 28.02
CA ALA A 293 -5.10 -9.28 26.59
C ALA A 293 -6.15 -8.33 25.99
N GLY A 294 -5.91 -7.86 24.76
CA GLY A 294 -6.92 -7.14 23.98
C GLY A 294 -7.94 -8.13 23.45
N THR A 295 -9.22 -7.98 23.77
CA THR A 295 -10.30 -8.77 23.17
C THR A 295 -11.53 -7.89 23.00
N PRO A 296 -12.13 -7.79 21.79
CA PRO A 296 -13.28 -6.93 21.57
C PRO A 296 -14.53 -7.58 22.18
N ARG A 297 -15.41 -6.79 22.79
CA ARG A 297 -16.63 -7.31 23.45
C ARG A 297 -17.64 -7.95 22.50
N ASN A 298 -17.59 -7.55 21.22
CA ASN A 298 -18.39 -8.04 20.12
C ASN A 298 -17.66 -7.69 18.81
N LYS A 299 -18.15 -8.19 17.67
CA LYS A 299 -17.51 -7.95 16.37
C LYS A 299 -17.79 -6.58 15.73
N LYS A 300 -18.60 -5.70 16.35
CA LYS A 300 -18.91 -4.38 15.79
C LYS A 300 -17.83 -3.37 16.11
N GLY A 301 -17.44 -2.59 15.12
CA GLY A 301 -16.51 -1.50 15.30
C GLY A 301 -16.56 -0.45 14.19
N LEU A 302 -15.81 0.64 14.40
CA LEU A 302 -15.75 1.76 13.45
C LEU A 302 -14.34 1.93 12.89
N GLY A 303 -14.26 2.11 11.57
CA GLY A 303 -13.01 2.34 10.87
C GLY A 303 -12.64 3.83 10.83
N GLY A 304 -11.35 4.15 10.96
CA GLY A 304 -10.86 5.52 10.82
C GLY A 304 -11.34 6.49 11.92
N PHE A 305 -11.62 5.96 13.11
CA PHE A 305 -12.19 6.71 14.22
C PHE A 305 -11.21 7.76 14.77
N SER A 306 -11.74 8.95 15.07
CA SER A 306 -11.00 10.03 15.71
C SER A 306 -11.96 10.95 16.47
N VAL A 307 -11.54 11.43 17.64
CA VAL A 307 -12.22 12.52 18.35
C VAL A 307 -11.92 13.85 17.64
N GLY A 308 -12.95 14.68 17.44
CA GLY A 308 -12.82 16.03 16.88
C GLY A 308 -13.76 16.34 15.71
N GLY A 309 -13.86 17.63 15.37
CA GLY A 309 -14.83 18.13 14.40
C GLY A 309 -16.27 17.92 14.86
N LYS A 310 -17.20 17.79 13.90
CA LYS A 310 -18.62 17.46 14.19
C LYS A 310 -18.87 15.95 14.37
N ARG A 311 -17.84 15.09 14.45
CA ARG A 311 -17.99 13.63 14.48
C ARG A 311 -18.71 13.19 15.78
N PRO A 312 -19.84 12.46 15.71
CA PRO A 312 -20.61 12.10 16.89
C PRO A 312 -19.93 10.96 17.66
N VAL A 313 -19.25 11.29 18.77
CA VAL A 313 -18.63 10.31 19.67
C VAL A 313 -19.67 9.37 20.30
N SER A 314 -20.94 9.79 20.38
CA SER A 314 -22.03 8.93 20.88
C SER A 314 -22.26 7.68 20.03
N ASP A 315 -21.87 7.66 18.74
CA ASP A 315 -21.95 6.46 17.90
C ASP A 315 -21.19 5.26 18.52
N LEU A 316 -20.17 5.49 19.36
CA LEU A 316 -19.50 4.42 20.10
C LEU A 316 -20.46 3.69 21.06
N ASP A 317 -21.34 4.43 21.70
CA ASP A 317 -22.33 3.93 22.66
C ASP A 317 -23.61 3.48 21.94
N ASP A 318 -24.15 4.35 21.07
CA ASP A 318 -25.39 4.14 20.33
C ASP A 318 -25.35 2.88 19.45
N LEU A 319 -24.19 2.56 18.86
CA LEU A 319 -23.99 1.36 18.04
C LEU A 319 -23.41 0.18 18.82
N GLY A 320 -23.03 0.35 20.10
CA GLY A 320 -22.47 -0.72 20.93
C GLY A 320 -21.09 -1.21 20.48
N ILE A 321 -20.19 -0.28 20.14
CA ILE A 321 -18.88 -0.53 19.52
C ILE A 321 -17.93 -1.29 20.46
N GLY A 322 -17.35 -2.39 19.95
CA GLY A 322 -16.36 -3.22 20.63
C GLY A 322 -14.91 -2.95 20.22
N SER A 323 -14.67 -2.48 19.00
CA SER A 323 -13.34 -2.11 18.48
C SER A 323 -13.34 -0.89 17.56
N ILE A 324 -12.18 -0.26 17.38
CA ILE A 324 -11.96 0.79 16.37
C ILE A 324 -10.61 0.64 15.66
N THR A 325 -10.50 1.13 14.42
CA THR A 325 -9.21 1.47 13.81
C THR A 325 -8.94 2.97 13.87
N VAL A 326 -7.68 3.35 14.07
CA VAL A 326 -7.22 4.75 14.15
C VAL A 326 -6.01 4.93 13.24
N ASN A 327 -6.05 5.91 12.34
CA ASN A 327 -4.93 6.23 11.46
C ASN A 327 -3.84 7.01 12.22
N VAL A 328 -2.60 6.53 12.14
CA VAL A 328 -1.43 7.06 12.86
C VAL A 328 -0.38 7.53 11.86
N THR A 329 -0.41 8.82 11.50
CA THR A 329 0.51 9.41 10.51
C THR A 329 1.78 9.94 11.17
N LEU A 330 2.93 9.32 10.87
CA LEU A 330 4.20 9.65 11.55
C LEU A 330 4.69 11.09 11.32
N SER A 331 4.23 11.77 10.26
CA SER A 331 4.59 13.16 9.96
C SER A 331 4.06 14.18 10.98
N SER A 332 3.15 13.77 11.86
CA SER A 332 2.61 14.60 12.94
C SER A 332 3.57 14.74 14.13
N PHE A 333 4.49 13.79 14.33
CA PHE A 333 5.29 13.70 15.56
C PHE A 333 6.55 14.57 15.56
N PHE A 334 7.17 14.81 14.41
CA PHE A 334 8.50 15.41 14.32
C PHE A 334 8.51 16.83 13.74
N GLN A 335 9.47 17.64 14.17
CA GLN A 335 9.77 18.96 13.61
C GLN A 335 11.30 19.17 13.46
N ALA A 336 11.70 20.19 12.70
CA ALA A 336 13.10 20.40 12.31
C ALA A 336 14.05 20.84 13.44
N GLY A 337 13.53 21.44 14.52
CA GLY A 337 14.34 22.09 15.54
C GLY A 337 13.63 22.24 16.90
N PRO A 338 14.32 22.74 17.94
CA PRO A 338 13.86 22.81 19.33
C PRO A 338 12.78 23.88 19.62
N GLY A 339 12.22 24.53 18.59
CA GLY A 339 11.18 25.55 18.75
C GLY A 339 9.85 24.99 19.26
N ASP A 340 8.90 25.89 19.53
CA ASP A 340 7.48 25.57 19.80
C ASP A 340 7.23 24.55 20.94
N GLY A 341 8.14 24.50 21.91
CA GLY A 341 8.05 23.61 23.08
C GLY A 341 8.37 22.15 22.79
N ALA A 342 9.09 21.85 21.71
CA ALA A 342 9.43 20.48 21.33
C ALA A 342 10.36 19.78 22.33
N GLU A 343 10.12 18.48 22.51
CA GLU A 343 10.97 17.59 23.32
C GLU A 343 12.16 17.12 22.47
N ALA A 344 13.38 17.30 22.97
CA ALA A 344 14.59 16.81 22.32
C ALA A 344 14.89 15.36 22.77
N VAL A 345 14.92 14.42 21.82
CA VAL A 345 15.18 13.00 22.07
C VAL A 345 16.34 12.52 21.19
N THR A 346 17.37 11.92 21.78
CA THR A 346 18.51 11.38 21.02
C THR A 346 18.29 9.91 20.67
N ALA A 347 18.38 9.56 19.39
CA ALA A 347 18.29 8.18 18.89
C ALA A 347 19.17 8.01 17.63
N GLY A 348 19.94 6.92 17.58
CA GLY A 348 20.82 6.62 16.45
C GLY A 348 21.94 7.66 16.22
N GLY A 349 22.46 8.25 17.29
CA GLY A 349 23.48 9.32 17.22
C GLY A 349 22.96 10.69 16.79
N LYS A 350 21.65 10.84 16.53
CA LYS A 350 21.00 12.09 16.11
C LYS A 350 20.00 12.57 17.15
N THR A 351 19.88 13.89 17.32
CA THR A 351 18.84 14.52 18.13
C THR A 351 17.61 14.80 17.28
N TRP A 352 16.45 14.38 17.77
CA TRP A 352 15.14 14.52 17.16
C TRP A 352 14.30 15.48 17.99
N PHE A 353 13.45 16.28 17.34
CA PHE A 353 12.56 17.21 18.03
C PHE A 353 11.11 16.74 17.85
N ILE A 354 10.53 16.26 18.94
CA ILE A 354 9.15 15.77 19.01
C ILE A 354 8.24 16.97 19.30
N ARG A 355 7.22 17.19 18.47
CA ARG A 355 6.32 18.35 18.61
C ARG A 355 5.64 18.31 19.97
N ALA A 356 5.51 19.46 20.64
CA ALA A 356 4.75 19.58 21.89
C ALA A 356 3.32 19.00 21.79
N LYS A 357 2.72 19.09 20.59
CA LYS A 357 1.36 18.66 20.25
C LYS A 357 1.31 17.38 19.39
N ALA A 358 2.37 16.57 19.40
CA ALA A 358 2.48 15.35 18.60
C ALA A 358 1.29 14.38 18.77
N PHE A 359 0.65 14.38 19.94
CA PHE A 359 -0.40 13.43 20.30
C PHE A 359 -1.80 14.05 20.49
N ASP A 360 -1.98 15.35 20.25
CA ASP A 360 -3.24 16.08 20.52
C ASP A 360 -4.48 15.46 19.83
N GLY A 361 -4.32 14.84 18.65
CA GLY A 361 -5.40 14.14 17.95
C GLY A 361 -5.59 12.67 18.34
N LEU A 362 -4.56 12.05 18.94
CA LEU A 362 -4.56 10.64 19.30
C LEU A 362 -4.97 10.41 20.76
N ASP A 363 -4.42 11.17 21.72
CA ASP A 363 -4.72 10.99 23.15
C ASP A 363 -6.23 11.03 23.46
N PRO A 364 -7.03 12.01 22.97
CA PRO A 364 -8.45 12.04 23.25
C PRO A 364 -9.18 10.83 22.66
N THR A 365 -8.75 10.39 21.47
CA THR A 365 -9.28 9.20 20.79
C THR A 365 -9.02 7.92 21.58
N MET A 366 -7.79 7.74 22.08
CA MET A 366 -7.40 6.59 22.91
C MET A 366 -8.08 6.62 24.28
N LEU A 367 -8.31 7.80 24.86
CA LEU A 367 -9.02 7.98 26.13
C LEU A 367 -10.52 7.69 26.00
N GLU A 368 -11.19 8.13 24.94
CA GLU A 368 -12.61 7.80 24.69
C GLU A 368 -12.82 6.30 24.46
N ALA A 369 -11.87 5.63 23.80
CA ALA A 369 -11.86 4.17 23.66
C ALA A 369 -11.63 3.47 25.02
N ALA A 370 -10.65 3.94 25.81
CA ALA A 370 -10.34 3.36 27.12
C ALA A 370 -11.50 3.48 28.12
N LYS A 371 -12.18 4.65 28.18
CA LYS A 371 -13.40 4.86 28.99
C LYS A 371 -14.48 3.81 28.74
N ARG A 372 -14.55 3.30 27.50
CA ARG A 372 -15.53 2.31 27.04
C ARG A 372 -14.96 0.91 26.89
N ASN A 373 -13.74 0.64 27.35
CA ASN A 373 -13.03 -0.63 27.17
C ASN A 373 -13.05 -1.14 25.71
N ILE A 374 -12.87 -0.23 24.74
CA ILE A 374 -12.87 -0.51 23.30
C ILE A 374 -11.45 -0.92 22.86
N LEU A 375 -11.35 -2.01 22.10
CA LEU A 375 -10.10 -2.45 21.52
C LEU A 375 -9.68 -1.52 20.38
N VAL A 376 -8.42 -1.09 20.36
CA VAL A 376 -7.90 -0.16 19.36
C VAL A 376 -6.82 -0.80 18.50
N LEU A 377 -7.02 -0.77 17.18
CA LEU A 377 -5.99 -1.09 16.18
C LEU A 377 -5.45 0.20 15.56
N GLY A 378 -4.15 0.49 15.74
CA GLY A 378 -3.50 1.64 15.11
C GLY A 378 -2.98 1.30 13.72
N ILE A 379 -3.44 1.98 12.67
CA ILE A 379 -2.91 1.83 11.31
C ILE A 379 -1.69 2.76 11.19
N ILE A 380 -0.50 2.18 11.15
CA ILE A 380 0.77 2.92 11.15
C ILE A 380 1.10 3.36 9.73
N LEU A 381 1.14 4.68 9.49
CA LEU A 381 1.24 5.26 8.14
C LEU A 381 2.44 6.20 8.01
N VAL A 382 3.23 6.03 6.95
CA VAL A 382 4.35 6.90 6.60
C VAL A 382 3.97 7.76 5.38
N PRO A 383 3.66 9.06 5.54
CA PRO A 383 3.40 9.93 4.41
C PRO A 383 4.68 10.20 3.59
N PRO A 384 4.59 10.45 2.27
CA PRO A 384 5.73 10.85 1.46
C PRO A 384 6.31 12.18 1.94
N ALA A 385 7.59 12.44 1.65
CA ALA A 385 8.35 13.57 2.19
C ALA A 385 7.67 14.94 1.99
N ARG A 386 6.97 15.12 0.85
CA ARG A 386 6.18 16.33 0.54
C ARG A 386 5.06 16.65 1.55
N SER A 387 4.63 15.66 2.33
CA SER A 387 3.58 15.77 3.35
C SER A 387 4.13 16.01 4.76
N TRP A 388 5.43 16.28 4.90
CA TRP A 388 6.09 16.62 6.15
C TRP A 388 6.38 18.12 6.21
N GLY A 389 6.17 18.75 7.37
CA GLY A 389 6.53 20.15 7.58
C GLY A 389 8.05 20.41 7.55
N ALA A 390 8.85 19.38 7.85
CA ALA A 390 10.29 19.36 7.66
C ALA A 390 10.62 18.30 6.60
N GLN A 391 10.96 18.73 5.39
CA GLN A 391 11.08 17.84 4.24
C GLN A 391 12.27 16.88 4.35
N GLU A 392 13.35 17.28 5.02
CA GLU A 392 14.54 16.46 5.26
C GLU A 392 14.22 15.28 6.16
N LEU A 393 13.36 15.47 7.17
CA LEU A 393 12.88 14.38 8.03
C LEU A 393 11.95 13.45 7.26
N GLY A 394 11.07 14.01 6.42
CA GLY A 394 10.22 13.23 5.52
C GLY A 394 11.03 12.39 4.52
N ALA A 395 12.09 12.95 3.93
CA ALA A 395 12.99 12.26 3.00
C ALA A 395 13.79 11.14 3.70
N LEU A 396 14.10 11.31 4.98
CA LEU A 396 14.80 10.29 5.77
C LEU A 396 13.93 9.08 6.12
N LEU A 397 12.60 9.26 6.28
CA LEU A 397 11.66 8.14 6.46
C LEU A 397 11.09 7.59 5.14
N GLN A 398 11.09 8.35 4.05
CA GLN A 398 10.59 7.90 2.74
C GLN A 398 11.54 6.92 2.08
N HIS A 399 11.00 5.82 1.52
CA HIS A 399 11.78 4.86 0.75
C HIS A 399 12.55 5.56 -0.40
N PRO A 400 13.85 5.27 -0.63
CA PRO A 400 14.65 5.95 -1.66
C PRO A 400 14.09 5.81 -3.08
N ASP A 401 13.37 4.73 -3.36
CA ASP A 401 12.76 4.45 -4.67
C ASP A 401 11.27 4.84 -4.75
N TYR A 402 10.76 5.63 -3.80
CA TYR A 402 9.38 6.10 -3.80
C TYR A 402 9.01 6.86 -5.09
N GLU A 403 7.89 6.48 -5.72
CA GLU A 403 7.35 7.12 -6.92
C GLU A 403 6.14 8.01 -6.58
N GLN A 404 6.02 9.16 -7.27
CA GLN A 404 5.13 10.28 -6.87
C GLN A 404 3.64 9.91 -6.73
N ALA A 405 3.18 8.87 -7.42
CA ALA A 405 1.81 8.36 -7.40
C ALA A 405 1.38 7.75 -6.05
N GLY A 406 2.30 7.33 -5.18
CA GLY A 406 1.95 6.72 -3.89
C GLY A 406 1.33 7.71 -2.89
N ILE A 407 0.28 7.30 -2.18
CA ILE A 407 -0.35 8.06 -1.09
C ILE A 407 0.49 7.96 0.19
N PHE A 408 1.04 6.77 0.46
CA PHE A 408 2.03 6.53 1.52
C PHE A 408 3.26 5.82 0.94
N THR A 409 4.35 5.81 1.69
CA THR A 409 5.62 5.19 1.33
C THR A 409 5.93 4.03 2.28
N MET A 410 6.63 3.01 1.79
CA MET A 410 7.31 2.05 2.67
C MET A 410 8.31 2.83 3.56
N PRO A 411 8.45 2.50 4.86
CA PRO A 411 9.49 3.10 5.68
C PRO A 411 10.87 2.79 5.10
N ASN A 412 11.73 3.80 5.05
CA ASN A 412 13.12 3.65 4.67
C ASN A 412 13.86 2.81 5.72
N LEU A 413 14.14 1.55 5.37
CA LEU A 413 14.96 0.62 6.13
C LEU A 413 16.22 0.25 5.33
N THR A 414 16.84 1.22 4.66
CA THR A 414 18.07 1.03 3.85
C THR A 414 19.31 1.68 4.47
N SER A 415 19.17 2.40 5.58
CA SER A 415 20.30 2.92 6.36
C SER A 415 20.05 2.81 7.87
N ALA A 416 21.13 2.90 8.66
CA ALA A 416 21.03 2.90 10.11
C ALA A 416 20.29 4.13 10.65
N GLU A 417 20.48 5.30 10.02
CA GLU A 417 19.84 6.57 10.42
C GLU A 417 18.34 6.55 10.16
N SER A 418 17.90 6.10 8.98
CA SER A 418 16.48 6.01 8.64
C SER A 418 15.75 4.96 9.48
N THR A 419 16.42 3.83 9.74
CA THR A 419 15.91 2.80 10.66
C THR A 419 15.80 3.32 12.09
N ALA A 420 16.77 4.10 12.58
CA ALA A 420 16.69 4.73 13.90
C ALA A 420 15.54 5.75 13.99
N ALA A 421 15.31 6.53 12.92
CA ALA A 421 14.19 7.47 12.81
C ALA A 421 12.84 6.77 12.96
N TYR A 422 12.64 5.71 12.17
CA TYR A 422 11.41 4.92 12.19
C TYR A 422 11.26 4.16 13.52
N THR A 423 12.34 3.58 14.05
CA THR A 423 12.37 2.94 15.37
C THR A 423 11.92 3.91 16.46
N LEU A 424 12.44 5.15 16.49
CA LEU A 424 12.04 6.16 17.47
C LEU A 424 10.54 6.49 17.37
N ALA A 425 10.01 6.66 16.16
CA ALA A 425 8.59 6.95 15.93
C ALA A 425 7.68 5.86 16.53
N LEU A 426 8.06 4.59 16.33
CA LEU A 426 7.36 3.44 16.91
C LEU A 426 7.57 3.34 18.43
N ASP A 427 8.79 3.55 18.92
CA ASP A 427 9.11 3.49 20.36
C ASP A 427 8.30 4.51 21.17
N LEU A 428 8.09 5.72 20.62
CA LEU A 428 7.24 6.77 21.21
C LEU A 428 5.78 6.32 21.33
N LEU A 429 5.22 5.72 20.27
CA LEU A 429 3.86 5.18 20.27
C LEU A 429 3.69 4.06 21.30
N ALA A 430 4.59 3.08 21.30
CA ALA A 430 4.52 1.94 22.20
C ALA A 430 4.67 2.36 23.66
N LYS A 431 5.66 3.20 23.99
CA LYS A 431 5.86 3.72 25.36
C LYS A 431 4.67 4.57 25.85
N ARG A 432 3.98 5.28 24.96
CA ARG A 432 2.83 6.13 25.32
C ARG A 432 1.56 5.31 25.56
N TYR A 433 1.25 4.38 24.65
CA TYR A 433 -0.03 3.67 24.61
C TYR A 433 0.00 2.24 25.16
N SER A 434 1.12 1.82 25.75
CA SER A 434 1.24 0.57 26.52
C SER A 434 1.63 0.83 27.99
N ARG A 435 1.22 1.99 28.55
CA ARG A 435 1.45 2.30 29.97
C ARG A 435 0.50 1.51 30.87
N ALA A 436 1.05 0.91 31.94
CA ALA A 436 0.26 0.21 32.96
C ALA A 436 -0.74 1.11 33.72
N ASP A 437 -0.49 2.43 33.78
CA ASP A 437 -1.40 3.40 34.39
C ASP A 437 -2.53 3.90 33.46
N GLY A 438 -2.53 3.49 32.19
CA GLY A 438 -3.53 3.89 31.20
C GLY A 438 -3.63 5.40 30.92
N LYS A 439 -2.62 6.20 31.31
CA LYS A 439 -2.68 7.68 31.33
C LYS A 439 -3.11 8.33 30.01
N TYR A 440 -2.80 7.70 28.88
CA TYR A 440 -3.11 8.18 27.53
C TYR A 440 -4.04 7.23 26.76
N GLY A 441 -4.80 6.39 27.48
CA GLY A 441 -5.51 5.25 26.89
C GLY A 441 -4.55 4.13 26.43
N ARG A 442 -5.03 3.25 25.54
CA ARG A 442 -4.26 2.10 25.05
C ARG A 442 -4.49 1.81 23.57
N MET A 443 -3.40 1.56 22.85
CA MET A 443 -3.39 1.04 21.49
C MET A 443 -2.97 -0.42 21.57
N HIS A 444 -3.88 -1.34 21.24
CA HIS A 444 -3.75 -2.76 21.59
C HIS A 444 -2.95 -3.53 20.55
N HIS A 445 -3.18 -3.22 19.27
CA HIS A 445 -2.55 -3.88 18.13
C HIS A 445 -2.21 -2.85 17.06
N TRP A 446 -1.22 -3.13 16.21
CA TRP A 446 -0.86 -2.26 15.09
C TRP A 446 -1.14 -2.96 13.76
N ILE A 447 -1.78 -2.26 12.85
CA ILE A 447 -1.87 -2.64 11.43
C ILE A 447 -0.71 -1.95 10.74
N MET A 448 0.15 -2.74 10.09
CA MET A 448 1.38 -2.23 9.52
C MET A 448 1.13 -1.75 8.09
N HIS A 449 1.15 -0.43 7.90
CA HIS A 449 0.84 0.26 6.64
C HIS A 449 -0.60 -0.03 6.15
N ASN A 450 -0.96 0.44 4.96
CA ASN A 450 -2.28 0.19 4.37
C ASN A 450 -2.15 -0.62 3.09
N GLU A 451 -3.11 -1.53 2.87
CA GLU A 451 -3.31 -2.30 1.62
C GLU A 451 -1.98 -2.67 0.92
N VAL A 452 -1.16 -3.47 1.60
CA VAL A 452 0.23 -3.73 1.16
C VAL A 452 0.29 -4.50 -0.16
N ASP A 453 -0.75 -5.28 -0.46
CA ASP A 453 -1.02 -5.93 -1.73
C ASP A 453 -1.29 -4.94 -2.88
N MET A 454 -1.68 -3.70 -2.57
CA MET A 454 -1.77 -2.57 -3.49
C MET A 454 -0.59 -1.60 -3.27
N GLY A 455 0.60 -2.18 -3.07
CA GLY A 455 1.80 -1.52 -2.56
C GLY A 455 2.21 -0.24 -3.29
N TYR A 456 2.09 -0.16 -4.62
CA TYR A 456 2.45 1.05 -5.36
C TYR A 456 1.58 2.28 -4.99
N VAL A 457 0.34 2.08 -4.57
CA VAL A 457 -0.55 3.17 -4.13
C VAL A 457 -0.39 3.42 -2.63
N TRP A 458 -0.40 2.37 -1.80
CA TRP A 458 -0.59 2.51 -0.36
C TRP A 458 0.62 2.18 0.53
N THR A 459 1.69 1.59 -0.01
CA THR A 459 2.95 1.34 0.72
C THR A 459 4.15 1.45 -0.25
N ASN A 460 4.28 2.61 -0.91
CA ASN A 460 5.12 2.73 -2.11
C ASN A 460 6.64 2.69 -1.81
N CYS A 461 7.34 1.78 -2.50
CA CYS A 461 8.80 1.70 -2.61
C CYS A 461 9.28 1.59 -4.08
N GLY A 462 8.53 2.20 -5.00
CA GLY A 462 8.68 2.05 -6.44
C GLY A 462 8.21 0.70 -6.98
N LYS A 463 8.34 0.48 -8.29
CA LYS A 463 8.09 -0.83 -8.89
C LYS A 463 9.15 -1.85 -8.48
N LYS A 464 8.74 -2.97 -7.89
CA LYS A 464 9.61 -4.03 -7.36
C LYS A 464 9.07 -5.43 -7.69
N PRO A 465 9.95 -6.44 -7.84
CA PRO A 465 9.57 -7.85 -7.73
C PRO A 465 8.89 -8.15 -6.39
N GLU A 466 7.97 -9.13 -6.38
CA GLU A 466 7.04 -9.38 -5.26
C GLU A 466 7.75 -9.77 -3.94
N LEU A 467 8.75 -10.65 -3.98
CA LEU A 467 9.43 -11.10 -2.76
C LEU A 467 10.39 -10.03 -2.22
N LEU A 468 11.08 -9.29 -3.09
CA LEU A 468 11.90 -8.13 -2.72
C LEU A 468 11.06 -6.98 -2.13
N PHE A 469 9.87 -6.74 -2.67
CA PHE A 469 8.90 -5.84 -2.07
C PHE A 469 8.51 -6.33 -0.66
N PHE A 470 8.15 -7.61 -0.56
CA PHE A 470 7.61 -8.17 0.67
C PHE A 470 8.65 -8.30 1.80
N GLU A 471 9.92 -8.58 1.51
CA GLU A 471 10.98 -8.64 2.55
C GLU A 471 11.14 -7.33 3.32
N GLN A 472 11.00 -6.19 2.61
CA GLN A 472 11.09 -4.86 3.20
C GLN A 472 9.89 -4.57 4.12
N TYR A 473 8.69 -4.94 3.68
CA TYR A 473 7.48 -4.88 4.49
C TYR A 473 7.60 -5.77 5.74
N TYR A 474 8.04 -7.01 5.56
CA TYR A 474 8.23 -7.98 6.63
C TYR A 474 9.27 -7.49 7.66
N ARG A 475 10.38 -6.85 7.24
CA ARG A 475 11.31 -6.18 8.15
C ARG A 475 10.62 -5.09 8.99
N SER A 476 9.73 -4.30 8.39
CA SER A 476 8.93 -3.30 9.11
C SER A 476 7.97 -3.95 10.12
N MET A 477 7.27 -5.03 9.75
CA MET A 477 6.43 -5.80 10.68
C MET A 477 7.23 -6.36 11.87
N ARG A 478 8.41 -6.91 11.61
CA ARG A 478 9.27 -7.53 12.62
C ARG A 478 9.83 -6.53 13.62
N LEU A 479 10.32 -5.39 13.12
CA LEU A 479 10.76 -4.27 13.95
C LEU A 479 9.61 -3.75 14.83
N ALA A 480 8.43 -3.54 14.26
CA ALA A 480 7.25 -3.11 15.01
C ALA A 480 6.79 -4.14 16.06
N ASN A 481 6.81 -5.44 15.73
CA ASN A 481 6.52 -6.51 16.67
C ASN A 481 7.51 -6.51 17.85
N ALA A 482 8.81 -6.41 17.58
CA ALA A 482 9.83 -6.38 18.63
C ALA A 482 9.68 -5.16 19.55
N ILE A 483 9.36 -3.99 18.98
CA ILE A 483 9.06 -2.76 19.75
C ILE A 483 7.80 -2.91 20.60
N LEU A 484 6.72 -3.48 20.06
CA LEU A 484 5.47 -3.72 20.79
C LEU A 484 5.67 -4.74 21.92
N LYS A 485 6.28 -5.89 21.66
CA LYS A 485 6.49 -6.95 22.68
C LYS A 485 7.37 -6.47 23.85
N ARG A 486 8.25 -5.49 23.65
CA ARG A 486 9.00 -4.80 24.72
C ARG A 486 8.09 -4.06 25.72
N GLN A 487 6.88 -3.65 25.33
CA GLN A 487 5.95 -2.95 26.22
C GLN A 487 4.72 -3.79 26.60
N ASP A 488 4.22 -4.61 25.68
CA ASP A 488 2.97 -5.37 25.81
C ASP A 488 3.12 -6.77 25.21
N ALA A 489 3.16 -7.80 26.06
CA ALA A 489 3.26 -9.19 25.63
C ALA A 489 2.04 -9.65 24.80
N ASN A 490 0.88 -9.00 24.95
CA ASN A 490 -0.36 -9.33 24.26
C ASN A 490 -0.58 -8.53 22.96
N ALA A 491 0.23 -7.50 22.70
CA ALA A 491 0.14 -6.75 21.45
C ALA A 491 0.53 -7.62 20.24
N GLN A 492 -0.05 -7.32 19.08
CA GLN A 492 0.21 -8.02 17.82
C GLN A 492 0.36 -7.01 16.69
N VAL A 493 1.08 -7.40 15.64
CA VAL A 493 1.11 -6.69 14.35
C VAL A 493 0.25 -7.41 13.32
N PHE A 494 -0.40 -6.65 12.45
CA PHE A 494 -1.34 -7.15 11.45
C PHE A 494 -0.89 -6.77 10.04
N ILE A 495 -1.00 -7.70 9.10
CA ILE A 495 -0.81 -7.44 7.66
C ILE A 495 -2.09 -6.90 7.04
N SER A 496 -2.05 -5.74 6.38
CA SER A 496 -3.19 -5.08 5.72
C SER A 496 -3.33 -5.52 4.26
N LEU A 497 -4.48 -6.09 3.87
CA LEU A 497 -4.69 -6.74 2.57
C LEU A 497 -6.06 -6.41 1.97
N THR A 498 -6.17 -6.18 0.66
CA THR A 498 -7.45 -5.99 -0.04
C THR A 498 -8.19 -7.29 -0.39
N HIS A 499 -9.42 -7.15 -0.91
CA HIS A 499 -10.23 -8.21 -1.50
C HIS A 499 -9.56 -8.95 -2.69
N HIS A 500 -8.41 -8.48 -3.20
CA HIS A 500 -7.64 -9.13 -4.28
C HIS A 500 -6.84 -10.33 -3.75
N TRP A 501 -7.44 -11.52 -3.82
CA TRP A 501 -6.91 -12.71 -3.16
C TRP A 501 -5.86 -13.47 -3.98
N ALA A 502 -6.28 -14.16 -5.05
CA ALA A 502 -5.40 -14.90 -5.95
C ALA A 502 -5.14 -14.17 -7.28
N MET A 503 -5.91 -13.12 -7.59
CA MET A 503 -5.74 -12.31 -8.80
C MET A 503 -5.81 -10.81 -8.50
N THR A 504 -4.93 -10.04 -9.14
CA THR A 504 -4.79 -8.59 -8.98
C THR A 504 -4.46 -7.90 -10.31
N GLY A 505 -4.10 -6.61 -10.27
CA GLY A 505 -3.69 -5.80 -11.43
C GLY A 505 -2.28 -6.08 -11.94
N ASP A 506 -1.56 -5.02 -12.35
CA ASP A 506 -0.18 -5.09 -12.85
C ASP A 506 0.76 -5.67 -11.76
N PRO A 507 1.44 -6.82 -12.00
CA PRO A 507 2.28 -7.49 -11.01
C PRO A 507 3.56 -6.72 -10.64
N SER A 508 3.83 -5.58 -11.29
CA SER A 508 4.90 -4.65 -10.89
C SER A 508 4.45 -3.59 -9.86
N THR A 509 3.14 -3.53 -9.55
CA THR A 509 2.53 -2.51 -8.68
C THR A 509 1.54 -3.07 -7.66
N CYS A 510 0.96 -4.23 -7.94
CA CYS A 510 -0.07 -4.91 -7.16
C CYS A 510 0.29 -6.41 -7.05
N PHE A 511 0.08 -7.01 -5.89
CA PHE A 511 0.46 -8.39 -5.59
C PHE A 511 -0.76 -9.16 -5.05
N PRO A 512 -1.00 -10.43 -5.41
CA PRO A 512 -2.10 -11.20 -4.81
C PRO A 512 -1.91 -11.37 -3.29
N ALA A 513 -2.93 -11.06 -2.49
CA ALA A 513 -2.87 -11.19 -1.03
C ALA A 513 -2.49 -12.61 -0.56
N ARG A 514 -2.90 -13.65 -1.31
CA ARG A 514 -2.50 -15.05 -1.09
C ARG A 514 -0.98 -15.26 -1.21
N ASN A 515 -0.32 -14.60 -2.16
CA ASN A 515 1.12 -14.71 -2.36
C ASN A 515 1.88 -14.04 -1.20
N LEU A 516 1.47 -12.84 -0.81
CA LEU A 516 2.11 -12.10 0.28
C LEU A 516 1.99 -12.85 1.62
N LEU A 517 0.86 -13.49 1.88
CA LEU A 517 0.70 -14.39 3.04
C LEU A 517 1.59 -15.64 2.92
N GLY A 518 1.79 -16.17 1.71
CA GLY A 518 2.76 -17.24 1.44
C GLY A 518 4.20 -16.83 1.77
N HIS A 519 4.64 -15.66 1.33
CA HIS A 519 5.95 -15.08 1.65
C HIS A 519 6.10 -14.82 3.15
N LEU A 520 5.06 -14.31 3.81
CA LEU A 520 5.04 -14.10 5.26
C LEU A 520 5.24 -15.40 6.02
N LEU A 521 4.59 -16.49 5.60
CA LEU A 521 4.75 -17.82 6.20
C LEU A 521 6.12 -18.42 5.92
N ALA A 522 6.66 -18.25 4.70
CA ALA A 522 8.00 -18.71 4.35
C ALA A 522 9.08 -18.01 5.18
N LEU A 523 9.04 -16.67 5.28
CA LEU A 523 9.96 -15.86 6.08
C LEU A 523 9.78 -16.13 7.59
N SER A 524 8.55 -16.30 8.08
CA SER A 524 8.28 -16.67 9.48
C SER A 524 8.85 -18.06 9.80
N LYS A 525 8.73 -19.04 8.90
CA LYS A 525 9.31 -20.37 9.07
C LYS A 525 10.84 -20.35 9.03
N ALA A 526 11.43 -19.59 8.12
CA ALA A 526 12.87 -19.46 7.96
C ALA A 526 13.52 -18.74 9.16
N GLU A 527 12.93 -17.63 9.62
CA GLU A 527 13.56 -16.72 10.57
C GLU A 527 12.93 -16.67 11.98
N GLY A 528 12.02 -17.61 12.28
CA GLY A 528 11.37 -17.76 13.59
C GLY A 528 9.98 -17.15 13.64
N ASP A 529 8.95 -17.97 13.82
CA ASP A 529 7.55 -17.52 13.70
C ASP A 529 7.14 -16.56 14.83
N PHE A 530 6.18 -15.68 14.57
CA PHE A 530 5.71 -14.64 15.50
C PHE A 530 4.20 -14.44 15.39
N ASP A 531 3.59 -13.87 16.44
CA ASP A 531 2.13 -13.77 16.62
C ASP A 531 1.51 -12.61 15.79
N TRP A 532 1.68 -12.65 14.47
CA TRP A 532 1.03 -11.73 13.54
C TRP A 532 -0.41 -12.16 13.21
N GLY A 533 -1.26 -11.17 12.95
CA GLY A 533 -2.66 -11.32 12.49
C GLY A 533 -2.91 -10.72 11.10
N ILE A 534 -4.17 -10.75 10.65
CA ILE A 534 -4.61 -10.30 9.32
C ILE A 534 -5.63 -9.17 9.44
N ALA A 535 -5.35 -8.05 8.80
CA ALA A 535 -6.22 -6.89 8.65
C ALA A 535 -6.79 -6.90 7.22
N TYR A 536 -7.90 -7.62 7.01
CA TYR A 536 -8.43 -7.90 5.68
C TYR A 536 -9.46 -6.85 5.23
N HIS A 537 -9.42 -6.44 3.97
CA HIS A 537 -10.35 -5.47 3.38
C HIS A 537 -11.27 -6.15 2.33
N PRO A 538 -12.25 -7.00 2.73
CA PRO A 538 -13.26 -7.53 1.82
C PRO A 538 -14.30 -6.47 1.43
N TYR A 539 -13.97 -5.63 0.45
CA TYR A 539 -14.99 -4.85 -0.27
C TYR A 539 -15.78 -5.72 -1.27
N PRO A 540 -16.95 -5.26 -1.76
CA PRO A 540 -17.61 -5.87 -2.90
C PRO A 540 -16.69 -5.89 -4.14
N SER A 541 -16.98 -6.79 -5.08
CA SER A 541 -16.16 -7.01 -6.29
C SER A 541 -16.01 -5.74 -7.15
N SER A 542 -17.00 -4.85 -7.08
CA SER A 542 -16.96 -3.45 -7.50
C SER A 542 -17.35 -2.55 -6.33
N LEU A 543 -16.48 -1.63 -5.93
CA LEU A 543 -16.73 -0.65 -4.85
C LEU A 543 -18.00 0.19 -5.05
N LEU A 544 -18.46 0.35 -6.30
CA LEU A 544 -19.65 1.13 -6.63
C LEU A 544 -20.95 0.38 -6.33
N GLU A 545 -20.93 -0.95 -6.23
CA GLU A 545 -22.11 -1.82 -6.18
C GLU A 545 -22.33 -2.42 -4.78
N PRO A 546 -23.32 -1.95 -3.99
CA PRO A 546 -23.61 -2.52 -2.67
C PRO A 546 -24.02 -4.00 -2.68
N LYS A 547 -24.58 -4.52 -3.78
CA LYS A 547 -25.19 -5.86 -3.87
C LYS A 547 -24.14 -6.99 -3.93
N THR A 548 -23.27 -7.06 -2.93
CA THR A 548 -22.15 -8.01 -2.79
C THR A 548 -22.54 -9.49 -2.93
N TRP A 549 -23.80 -9.86 -2.64
CA TRP A 549 -24.30 -11.21 -2.90
C TRP A 549 -24.28 -11.62 -4.39
N LEU A 550 -24.17 -10.66 -5.30
CA LEU A 550 -24.01 -10.84 -6.75
C LEU A 550 -22.54 -10.78 -7.23
N ASP A 551 -21.57 -10.65 -6.33
CA ASP A 551 -20.16 -10.41 -6.66
C ASP A 551 -19.55 -11.45 -7.60
N GLN A 552 -18.85 -10.98 -8.63
CA GLN A 552 -18.15 -11.84 -9.59
C GLN A 552 -16.70 -12.09 -9.15
N GLY A 553 -16.15 -13.26 -9.49
CA GLY A 553 -14.81 -13.68 -9.06
C GLY A 553 -14.67 -13.96 -7.56
N ALA A 554 -15.79 -14.05 -6.83
CA ALA A 554 -15.88 -14.37 -5.42
C ALA A 554 -16.43 -15.80 -5.24
N GLU A 555 -15.55 -16.78 -5.38
CA GLU A 555 -15.87 -18.20 -5.49
C GLU A 555 -15.48 -18.97 -4.22
N PHE A 556 -16.17 -20.08 -3.91
CA PHE A 556 -15.97 -20.83 -2.66
C PHE A 556 -14.84 -21.87 -2.75
N ARG A 557 -13.62 -21.44 -3.10
CA ARG A 557 -12.39 -22.27 -3.13
C ARG A 557 -11.16 -21.44 -2.76
N LEU A 558 -10.09 -22.09 -2.28
CA LEU A 558 -8.92 -21.40 -1.70
C LEU A 558 -8.08 -20.57 -2.70
N ASP A 559 -8.26 -20.77 -4.00
CA ASP A 559 -7.63 -20.06 -5.13
C ASP A 559 -8.60 -19.08 -5.84
N THR A 560 -9.70 -18.68 -5.19
CA THR A 560 -10.64 -17.67 -5.71
C THR A 560 -9.94 -16.37 -6.15
N PRO A 561 -10.31 -15.76 -7.29
CA PRO A 561 -9.72 -14.48 -7.73
C PRO A 561 -9.79 -13.39 -6.65
N LYS A 562 -10.96 -13.23 -6.02
CA LYS A 562 -11.24 -12.29 -4.93
C LYS A 562 -11.84 -13.00 -3.71
N ILE A 563 -11.60 -12.44 -2.52
CA ILE A 563 -12.45 -12.71 -1.34
C ILE A 563 -13.19 -11.43 -1.01
N THR A 564 -14.50 -11.42 -1.28
CA THR A 564 -15.42 -10.34 -0.90
C THR A 564 -16.29 -10.81 0.25
N PHE A 565 -17.31 -10.05 0.63
CA PHE A 565 -18.29 -10.56 1.59
C PHE A 565 -19.07 -11.78 1.09
N ARG A 566 -19.19 -12.01 -0.23
CA ARG A 566 -19.91 -13.16 -0.80
C ARG A 566 -19.33 -14.50 -0.34
N ASN A 567 -18.00 -14.60 -0.31
CA ASN A 567 -17.23 -15.81 -0.05
C ASN A 567 -16.25 -15.67 1.12
N ILE A 568 -16.54 -14.80 2.10
CA ILE A 568 -15.66 -14.51 3.23
C ILE A 568 -15.29 -15.76 4.07
N GLU A 569 -16.10 -16.82 4.01
CA GLU A 569 -15.79 -18.14 4.56
C GLU A 569 -14.47 -18.73 4.03
N VAL A 570 -14.02 -18.34 2.83
CA VAL A 570 -12.73 -18.78 2.25
C VAL A 570 -11.54 -18.28 3.06
N LEU A 571 -11.62 -17.07 3.63
CA LEU A 571 -10.56 -16.52 4.48
C LEU A 571 -10.46 -17.29 5.81
N ASP A 572 -11.59 -17.61 6.42
CA ASP A 572 -11.65 -18.44 7.64
C ASP A 572 -11.11 -19.85 7.37
N ALA A 573 -11.51 -20.48 6.25
CA ALA A 573 -11.00 -21.79 5.84
C ALA A 573 -9.49 -21.78 5.55
N TRP A 574 -8.96 -20.72 4.92
CA TRP A 574 -7.53 -20.55 4.71
C TRP A 574 -6.79 -20.41 6.05
N ALA A 575 -7.25 -19.53 6.95
CA ALA A 575 -6.59 -19.32 8.24
C ALA A 575 -6.62 -20.55 9.16
N ARG A 576 -7.57 -21.48 8.95
CA ARG A 576 -7.64 -22.78 9.64
C ARG A 576 -6.69 -23.84 9.08
N GLN A 577 -6.08 -23.63 7.90
CA GLN A 577 -5.06 -24.53 7.34
C GLN A 577 -3.92 -24.77 8.36
N PRO A 578 -3.42 -26.00 8.56
CA PRO A 578 -2.37 -26.28 9.53
C PRO A 578 -1.11 -25.41 9.35
N HIS A 579 -0.75 -25.11 8.09
CA HIS A 579 0.43 -24.31 7.75
C HIS A 579 0.28 -22.80 8.04
N ALA A 580 -0.95 -22.28 8.19
CA ALA A 580 -1.21 -20.86 8.44
C ALA A 580 -1.27 -20.51 9.94
N ARG A 581 -1.31 -21.51 10.82
CA ARG A 581 -1.49 -21.35 12.28
C ARG A 581 -0.22 -20.91 12.99
N PHE A 582 -0.38 -20.16 14.08
CA PHE A 582 0.71 -19.82 15.00
C PHE A 582 0.63 -20.69 16.25
N ASN A 583 1.65 -21.52 16.52
CA ASN A 583 1.67 -22.46 17.65
C ASN A 583 0.36 -23.27 17.79
N GLY A 584 -0.16 -23.77 16.67
CA GLY A 584 -1.41 -24.54 16.59
C GLY A 584 -2.72 -23.72 16.67
N ARG A 585 -2.65 -22.41 16.96
CA ARG A 585 -3.81 -21.50 17.00
C ARG A 585 -4.06 -20.84 15.63
N VAL A 586 -5.33 -20.61 15.31
CA VAL A 586 -5.72 -19.75 14.17
C VAL A 586 -5.28 -18.32 14.47
N ARG A 587 -4.71 -17.63 13.48
CA ARG A 587 -4.28 -16.23 13.62
C ARG A 587 -5.48 -15.29 13.70
N ALA A 588 -5.34 -14.20 14.44
CA ALA A 588 -6.39 -13.21 14.60
C ALA A 588 -6.71 -12.51 13.27
N ILE A 589 -7.99 -12.37 12.94
CA ILE A 589 -8.46 -11.63 11.75
C ILE A 589 -9.34 -10.47 12.20
N HIS A 590 -9.03 -9.26 11.75
CA HIS A 590 -9.92 -8.12 11.77
C HIS A 590 -10.24 -7.69 10.35
N LEU A 591 -11.49 -7.37 10.07
CA LEU A 591 -11.88 -6.69 8.84
C LEU A 591 -11.76 -5.19 9.14
N SER A 592 -10.67 -4.56 8.71
CA SER A 592 -10.15 -3.27 9.24
C SER A 592 -10.69 -2.01 8.58
N GLU A 593 -11.19 -2.14 7.36
CA GLU A 593 -12.22 -1.28 6.78
C GLU A 593 -13.60 -1.99 6.96
N GLN A 594 -14.76 -1.68 6.39
CA GLN A 594 -15.19 -1.17 5.07
C GLN A 594 -16.69 -0.86 5.18
N GLY A 595 -17.31 -0.40 4.09
CA GLY A 595 -18.76 -0.24 4.02
C GLY A 595 -19.31 -0.58 2.62
N PRO A 596 -20.52 -1.16 2.51
CA PRO A 596 -21.29 -1.14 1.27
C PRO A 596 -21.58 0.31 0.87
N ASN A 597 -21.46 0.62 -0.42
CA ASN A 597 -21.70 1.96 -0.98
C ASN A 597 -23.20 2.28 -1.14
N SER A 598 -23.62 3.53 -0.91
CA SER A 598 -24.89 4.04 -1.43
C SER A 598 -24.62 4.96 -2.64
N PRO A 599 -24.86 4.53 -3.90
CA PRO A 599 -24.53 5.31 -5.11
C PRO A 599 -25.13 6.73 -5.14
N ASP A 600 -26.26 6.91 -4.45
CA ASP A 600 -26.86 8.19 -4.09
C ASP A 600 -27.62 8.04 -2.75
N TYR A 601 -28.47 9.02 -2.42
CA TYR A 601 -29.35 9.01 -1.25
C TYR A 601 -30.83 8.73 -1.58
N SER A 602 -31.11 8.05 -2.69
CA SER A 602 -32.45 7.53 -2.96
C SER A 602 -32.80 6.40 -2.00
N ASP A 603 -34.10 6.21 -1.74
CA ASP A 603 -34.59 5.13 -0.86
C ASP A 603 -34.09 3.75 -1.32
N GLN A 604 -33.96 3.52 -2.63
CA GLN A 604 -33.45 2.27 -3.17
C GLN A 604 -31.95 2.08 -2.84
N SER A 605 -31.09 3.05 -3.14
CA SER A 605 -29.65 2.98 -2.82
C SER A 605 -29.41 2.78 -1.32
N LEU A 606 -30.15 3.50 -0.48
CA LEU A 606 -30.06 3.40 0.98
C LEU A 606 -30.54 2.03 1.50
N LYS A 607 -31.59 1.46 0.90
CA LYS A 607 -32.12 0.14 1.23
C LYS A 607 -31.22 -1.00 0.75
N GLU A 608 -30.59 -0.86 -0.42
CA GLU A 608 -29.59 -1.81 -0.93
C GLU A 608 -28.33 -1.81 -0.03
N GLN A 609 -27.85 -0.64 0.38
CA GLN A 609 -26.74 -0.49 1.34
C GLN A 609 -27.05 -1.20 2.68
N ALA A 610 -28.26 -0.98 3.22
CA ALA A 610 -28.69 -1.59 4.47
C ALA A 610 -28.89 -3.12 4.36
N ALA A 611 -29.43 -3.60 3.23
CA ALA A 611 -29.58 -5.03 2.95
C ALA A 611 -28.23 -5.73 2.77
N ALA A 612 -27.25 -5.06 2.14
CA ALA A 612 -25.89 -5.54 2.06
C ALA A 612 -25.29 -5.74 3.45
N MET A 613 -25.39 -4.75 4.35
CA MET A 613 -24.89 -4.90 5.72
C MET A 613 -25.56 -6.06 6.48
N ALA A 614 -26.86 -6.29 6.29
CA ALA A 614 -27.56 -7.45 6.84
C ALA A 614 -26.99 -8.78 6.31
N TYR A 615 -26.78 -8.90 4.99
CA TYR A 615 -26.17 -10.07 4.35
C TYR A 615 -24.74 -10.33 4.87
N VAL A 616 -23.91 -9.29 4.93
CA VAL A 616 -22.54 -9.34 5.44
C VAL A 616 -22.52 -9.88 6.87
N TRP A 617 -23.32 -9.26 7.75
CA TRP A 617 -23.31 -9.59 9.17
C TRP A 617 -23.67 -11.04 9.45
N LYS A 618 -24.72 -11.56 8.80
CA LYS A 618 -25.20 -12.93 8.99
C LYS A 618 -24.17 -14.00 8.61
N LYS A 619 -23.17 -13.65 7.77
CA LYS A 619 -22.00 -14.48 7.46
C LYS A 619 -20.90 -14.29 8.52
N ILE A 620 -20.39 -13.07 8.72
CA ILE A 620 -19.24 -12.82 9.60
C ILE A 620 -19.50 -13.13 11.08
N ALA A 621 -20.76 -13.03 11.54
CA ALA A 621 -21.14 -13.37 12.91
C ALA A 621 -20.78 -14.83 13.25
N ARG A 622 -20.84 -15.74 12.27
CA ARG A 622 -20.59 -17.18 12.43
C ARG A 622 -19.12 -17.61 12.29
N LEU A 623 -18.21 -16.70 11.95
CA LEU A 623 -16.80 -17.03 11.65
C LEU A 623 -15.86 -16.66 12.80
N ASP A 624 -15.52 -17.62 13.66
CA ASP A 624 -14.75 -17.37 14.90
C ASP A 624 -13.34 -16.80 14.69
N SER A 625 -12.72 -17.01 13.53
CA SER A 625 -11.41 -16.40 13.21
C SER A 625 -11.50 -14.87 13.05
N ILE A 626 -12.67 -14.37 12.66
CA ILE A 626 -12.95 -12.94 12.48
C ILE A 626 -13.40 -12.36 13.81
N LEU A 627 -12.52 -11.57 14.43
CA LEU A 627 -12.68 -10.98 15.76
C LEU A 627 -13.41 -9.63 15.71
N GLY A 628 -13.38 -8.92 14.58
CA GLY A 628 -14.08 -7.64 14.43
C GLY A 628 -14.24 -7.19 12.98
N PHE A 629 -15.24 -6.34 12.76
CA PHE A 629 -15.58 -5.67 11.51
C PHE A 629 -15.67 -4.17 11.77
N GLN A 630 -14.77 -3.39 11.18
CA GLN A 630 -14.65 -1.95 11.45
C GLN A 630 -15.32 -1.15 10.33
N TYR A 631 -16.59 -0.77 10.50
CA TYR A 631 -17.34 -0.07 9.46
C TYR A 631 -16.61 1.22 9.02
N HIS A 632 -16.08 1.25 7.80
CA HIS A 632 -15.20 2.32 7.30
C HIS A 632 -15.75 2.94 6.01
N ASN A 633 -15.66 4.26 5.83
CA ASN A 633 -15.64 5.24 6.92
C ASN A 633 -17.06 5.34 7.48
N TRP A 634 -17.28 5.49 8.79
CA TRP A 634 -18.64 5.45 9.33
C TRP A 634 -19.49 6.70 9.00
N ILE A 635 -18.85 7.73 8.45
CA ILE A 635 -19.46 8.96 7.93
C ILE A 635 -18.99 9.12 6.48
N ASP A 636 -19.90 9.46 5.56
CA ASP A 636 -19.54 9.73 4.17
C ASP A 636 -18.45 10.81 4.05
N ASN A 637 -17.48 10.58 3.17
CA ASN A 637 -16.25 11.37 3.07
C ASN A 637 -15.92 11.69 1.60
N ARG A 638 -15.71 12.98 1.30
CA ARG A 638 -15.45 13.47 -0.07
C ARG A 638 -14.16 12.93 -0.67
N HIS A 639 -13.25 12.41 0.14
CA HIS A 639 -11.94 11.90 -0.28
C HIS A 639 -11.93 10.40 -0.64
N GLU A 640 -13.08 9.72 -0.60
CA GLU A 640 -13.22 8.29 -0.93
C GLU A 640 -13.68 8.06 -2.38
N GLY A 641 -13.09 8.79 -3.34
CA GLY A 641 -13.33 8.56 -4.78
C GLY A 641 -14.78 8.77 -5.26
N GLY A 642 -15.61 9.50 -4.49
CA GLY A 642 -17.04 9.69 -4.77
C GLY A 642 -17.97 8.64 -4.15
N LEU A 643 -17.43 7.66 -3.43
CA LEU A 643 -18.20 6.70 -2.65
C LEU A 643 -18.96 7.38 -1.50
N ARG A 644 -20.06 6.76 -1.08
CA ARG A 644 -20.86 7.13 0.10
C ARG A 644 -21.10 5.88 0.93
N ILE A 645 -20.02 5.32 1.45
CA ILE A 645 -20.03 4.07 2.21
C ILE A 645 -20.56 4.23 3.64
N GLY A 646 -20.65 5.44 4.19
CA GLY A 646 -20.90 5.66 5.62
C GLY A 646 -22.27 5.24 6.13
N LEU A 647 -22.34 5.05 7.45
CA LEU A 647 -23.58 4.93 8.22
C LEU A 647 -24.32 6.27 8.32
N ARG A 648 -23.58 7.38 8.21
CA ARG A 648 -24.09 8.75 8.22
C ARG A 648 -23.78 9.46 6.90
N ARG A 649 -24.66 10.39 6.53
CA ARG A 649 -24.47 11.36 5.44
C ARG A 649 -23.26 12.26 5.71
N PHE A 650 -22.83 13.01 4.70
CA PHE A 650 -21.71 13.93 4.82
C PHE A 650 -21.90 14.96 5.95
N PRO A 651 -20.81 15.48 6.57
CA PRO A 651 -20.87 16.58 7.54
C PRO A 651 -21.42 17.90 7.00
N ASP A 652 -21.49 18.04 5.67
CA ASP A 652 -21.91 19.20 4.90
C ASP A 652 -23.14 18.92 4.01
N ASP A 653 -23.85 17.80 4.21
CA ASP A 653 -25.11 17.50 3.50
C ASP A 653 -26.14 18.62 3.73
N GLU A 654 -26.68 19.19 2.66
CA GLU A 654 -27.53 20.39 2.72
C GLU A 654 -28.85 20.18 3.46
N GLN A 655 -29.37 18.95 3.49
CA GLN A 655 -30.70 18.62 4.02
C GLN A 655 -30.61 17.98 5.41
N GLN A 656 -29.63 17.09 5.59
CA GLN A 656 -29.43 16.28 6.79
C GLN A 656 -27.93 16.11 7.10
N PRO A 657 -27.24 17.17 7.55
CA PRO A 657 -25.83 17.08 7.96
C PRO A 657 -25.64 15.97 9.00
N LEU A 658 -24.75 15.01 8.72
CA LEU A 658 -24.51 13.82 9.57
C LEU A 658 -25.75 12.94 9.84
N GLY A 659 -26.82 13.09 9.06
CA GLY A 659 -28.05 12.31 9.18
C GLY A 659 -27.77 10.81 9.08
N THR A 660 -28.39 10.02 9.94
CA THR A 660 -28.30 8.56 9.92
C THR A 660 -28.96 8.01 8.67
N LYS A 661 -28.27 7.11 7.96
CA LYS A 661 -28.85 6.30 6.89
C LYS A 661 -29.56 5.07 7.47
N PRO A 662 -30.49 4.40 6.75
CA PRO A 662 -31.12 3.15 7.20
C PRO A 662 -30.14 2.04 7.61
N VAL A 663 -28.93 2.02 7.03
CA VAL A 663 -27.86 1.08 7.44
C VAL A 663 -27.36 1.31 8.87
N TRP A 664 -27.47 2.53 9.43
CA TRP A 664 -27.14 2.82 10.82
C TRP A 664 -28.10 2.12 11.80
N ASP A 665 -29.41 2.14 11.52
CA ASP A 665 -30.42 1.44 12.33
C ASP A 665 -30.24 -0.08 12.27
N VAL A 666 -29.90 -0.63 11.09
CA VAL A 666 -29.49 -2.04 10.95
C VAL A 666 -28.26 -2.29 11.83
N TYR A 667 -27.17 -1.54 11.63
CA TYR A 667 -25.90 -1.74 12.33
C TYR A 667 -26.00 -1.65 13.86
N ARG A 668 -26.88 -0.77 14.36
CA ARG A 668 -27.26 -0.72 15.78
C ARG A 668 -27.86 -2.04 16.27
N ALA A 669 -28.82 -2.60 15.53
CA ALA A 669 -29.53 -3.83 15.90
C ALA A 669 -28.70 -5.11 15.74
N LEU A 670 -27.65 -5.10 14.91
CA LEU A 670 -26.74 -6.25 14.77
C LEU A 670 -26.13 -6.65 16.13
N GLY A 671 -26.12 -7.95 16.41
CA GLY A 671 -25.67 -8.54 17.67
C GLY A 671 -26.62 -8.34 18.85
N THR A 672 -27.84 -7.83 18.64
CA THR A 672 -28.86 -7.66 19.69
C THR A 672 -30.07 -8.57 19.43
N ARG A 673 -31.00 -8.62 20.39
CA ARG A 673 -32.28 -9.34 20.25
C ARG A 673 -33.16 -8.81 19.09
N ASP A 674 -32.91 -7.60 18.63
CA ASP A 674 -33.71 -6.91 17.61
C ASP A 674 -33.14 -7.14 16.18
N GLU A 675 -32.01 -7.86 16.05
CA GLU A 675 -31.29 -8.11 14.78
C GLU A 675 -32.19 -8.71 13.69
N ASP A 676 -32.93 -9.78 13.99
CA ASP A 676 -33.75 -10.47 12.98
C ASP A 676 -34.91 -9.60 12.48
N GLN A 677 -35.51 -8.78 13.35
CA GLN A 677 -36.54 -7.82 12.97
C GLN A 677 -35.95 -6.72 12.08
N ALA A 678 -34.80 -6.15 12.46
CA ALA A 678 -34.14 -5.10 11.71
C ALA A 678 -33.64 -5.58 10.34
N CYS A 679 -33.23 -6.85 10.21
CA CYS A 679 -32.75 -7.42 8.95
C CYS A 679 -33.87 -7.99 8.06
N ALA A 680 -35.08 -8.25 8.56
CA ALA A 680 -36.13 -8.99 7.84
C ALA A 680 -36.47 -8.44 6.44
N PHE A 681 -36.42 -7.12 6.23
CA PHE A 681 -36.71 -6.48 4.94
C PHE A 681 -35.72 -6.87 3.82
N ALA A 682 -34.52 -7.33 4.19
CA ALA A 682 -33.44 -7.61 3.25
C ALA A 682 -33.60 -8.96 2.55
N LEU A 683 -34.21 -9.96 3.20
CA LEU A 683 -34.43 -11.31 2.64
C LEU A 683 -35.06 -11.28 1.22
N PRO A 684 -36.22 -10.65 0.99
CA PRO A 684 -36.83 -10.59 -0.35
C PRO A 684 -36.05 -9.73 -1.35
N LEU A 685 -35.22 -8.79 -0.89
CA LEU A 685 -34.41 -7.92 -1.76
C LEU A 685 -33.12 -8.63 -2.23
N ILE A 686 -32.54 -9.48 -1.38
CA ILE A 686 -31.39 -10.34 -1.71
C ILE A 686 -31.85 -11.56 -2.53
N GLY A 687 -33.10 -12.01 -2.34
CA GLY A 687 -33.66 -13.21 -2.96
C GLY A 687 -33.54 -14.47 -2.12
N LEU A 688 -33.38 -14.34 -0.80
CA LEU A 688 -33.26 -15.44 0.16
C LEU A 688 -34.60 -15.72 0.85
N LYS A 689 -34.89 -17.00 1.12
CA LYS A 689 -36.03 -17.41 1.95
C LYS A 689 -35.72 -17.29 3.44
N ASN A 690 -34.46 -17.49 3.83
CA ASN A 690 -33.99 -17.41 5.21
C ASN A 690 -32.46 -17.21 5.26
N TRP A 691 -31.94 -16.79 6.42
CA TRP A 691 -30.53 -16.45 6.59
C TRP A 691 -29.54 -17.61 6.51
N ASN A 692 -29.96 -18.89 6.56
CA ASN A 692 -29.05 -20.00 6.33
C ASN A 692 -28.64 -20.14 4.85
N GLU A 693 -29.43 -19.60 3.92
CA GLU A 693 -29.11 -19.58 2.48
C GLU A 693 -28.01 -18.53 2.15
N ALA A 694 -27.71 -17.59 3.05
CA ALA A 694 -26.62 -16.62 2.87
C ALA A 694 -25.22 -17.21 3.11
N VAL A 695 -25.14 -18.36 3.80
CA VAL A 695 -23.89 -18.93 4.33
C VAL A 695 -23.52 -20.18 3.54
N HIS A 696 -22.23 -20.35 3.24
CA HIS A 696 -21.73 -21.57 2.61
C HIS A 696 -21.49 -22.67 3.66
N HIS A 697 -22.17 -23.80 3.51
CA HIS A 697 -22.06 -24.96 4.42
C HIS A 697 -21.23 -26.11 3.84
N GLY A 698 -20.83 -26.02 2.57
CA GLY A 698 -20.01 -27.04 1.92
C GLY A 698 -18.53 -26.96 2.32
N PRO A 699 -17.72 -27.97 1.97
CA PRO A 699 -16.27 -27.82 2.02
C PRO A 699 -15.83 -26.67 1.11
N ILE A 700 -14.69 -26.06 1.45
CA ILE A 700 -14.00 -25.08 0.60
C ILE A 700 -12.75 -25.81 0.08
N PRO A 701 -12.79 -26.33 -1.16
CA PRO A 701 -11.73 -27.17 -1.69
C PRO A 701 -10.42 -26.40 -1.90
N ALA A 702 -9.35 -27.17 -1.97
CA ALA A 702 -8.06 -26.71 -2.44
C ALA A 702 -8.11 -26.29 -3.92
N SER A 703 -7.02 -25.66 -4.37
CA SER A 703 -6.82 -25.14 -5.72
C SER A 703 -7.23 -26.15 -6.80
N THR A 704 -8.04 -25.71 -7.77
CA THR A 704 -8.29 -26.51 -8.99
C THR A 704 -7.25 -26.29 -10.08
N VAL A 705 -6.41 -25.26 -9.91
CA VAL A 705 -5.23 -25.00 -10.74
C VAL A 705 -3.99 -25.53 -9.98
N PRO A 706 -3.09 -26.30 -10.63
CA PRO A 706 -1.86 -26.81 -10.02
C PRO A 706 -0.94 -25.75 -9.41
#